data_AF-A0A9P3QCR8-F1
#
_entry.id   AF-A0A9P3QCR8-F1
#
_cell.length_a   1.000
_cell.length_b   1.000
_cell.length_c   1.000
_cell.angle_alpha   90.00
_cell.angle_beta   90.00
_cell.angle_gamma   90.00
#
_symmetry.space_group_name_H-M   'P 1'
#
loop_
_entity.id
_entity.type
_entity.pdbx_description
1 polymer ?
#
loop_
_entity_poly.entity_id
_entity_poly.type
_entity_poly.pdbx_seq_one_letter_code
_entity_poly.pdbx_strand_id
1 'polypeptide(L)'
;MSFFGLPPEINSLQMFTGAGSEPMLAAATAWSGLADELATAAESFAGVTSGLTGQAWQGPAAAAMTAAAAPYTSWLSSAAAHAAGAAASANAVVSAFESAQAATIHPLAVAANRNAFVQLVVSNLFGQNAPAIAAAESIYEEFWAADVAALVGYHGEASAAASALVPWFNALESLPNQLAGAATAAIPAINTGIGNIGSWNLGIGNIGNLNLGNGNTGDVNLGAGNTGSYNFGSGNLGNLNLGLGNYGTQNFGLGNFGSSNIGFGNGSSYYSIDVKAIGNVGFGNLGNYNFGIGNAGNSNFGLGNLGNSNFGFGNLGNNNFGFGNLGSNDIGIGLNGSNQIGIGGLNSLTSGWNLGFGNNGTGNFGFGNAGNYNVGFGNTGNNDFGIGLTGNNQFGFGGLNSGSGNVGFGNSGSNNVGFFNTGSGNVGIFNSGNGSWGIFNSGSIDTGIGNTGMLDTGLWNAGTTNSGSFNAGSINMGLGNAGANNMGLMNPGTYNLGILNAGTLNVGLVNAGIGDMGSFNSGVDNWGFANAGGFNLGAFNSGGPEVRDASGYSLGYGNVGFANTGATNTGFGNSGNTNTGFWNSGNLVTGLGNAFNVTPAGATSSGFGNTGAGDSGFLNSGNGNAGYGNAANYSMGFMNSQGQSQVGFYNSGAGSNVGAWNSGNGGNVGFNNSGAGDNIGFFNSNTDSGNPDVGFTNSGNGSAGISNSGTANAGVHNTGTGSSGIRNSGTNSSGGFNQGDGQSGFFR
;
A
#
# COMPACT_ATOMS: atom_id res chain seq x y z
N MET A 1 12.48 -22.71 60.63
CA MET A 1 11.10 -22.32 60.20
C MET A 1 10.91 -22.73 58.74
N SER A 2 9.70 -22.67 58.18
CA SER A 2 9.45 -23.08 56.77
C SER A 2 8.82 -21.96 55.92
N PHE A 3 9.52 -20.83 55.81
CA PHE A 3 9.19 -19.74 54.88
C PHE A 3 9.24 -20.16 53.41
N PHE A 4 9.93 -21.27 53.10
CA PHE A 4 9.96 -21.91 51.77
C PHE A 4 8.57 -22.32 51.22
N GLY A 5 7.55 -22.44 52.07
CA GLY A 5 6.19 -22.82 51.65
C GLY A 5 5.20 -21.66 51.62
N LEU A 6 5.65 -20.43 51.88
CA LEU A 6 4.79 -19.24 51.99
C LEU A 6 4.94 -18.38 50.73
N PRO A 7 3.85 -17.79 50.20
CA PRO A 7 3.91 -16.88 49.05
C PRO A 7 4.51 -15.52 49.46
N PRO A 8 4.99 -14.72 48.48
CA PRO A 8 5.64 -13.43 48.75
C PRO A 8 4.73 -12.46 49.52
N GLU A 9 3.41 -12.44 49.30
CA GLU A 9 2.50 -11.59 50.09
C GLU A 9 2.60 -11.83 51.60
N ILE A 10 2.92 -13.06 52.03
CA ILE A 10 3.04 -13.41 53.45
C ILE A 10 4.47 -13.17 53.96
N ASN A 11 5.49 -13.58 53.20
CA ASN A 11 6.89 -13.37 53.58
C ASN A 11 7.24 -11.88 53.65
N SER A 12 6.90 -11.11 52.61
CA SER A 12 7.01 -9.65 52.57
C SER A 12 6.26 -9.01 53.75
N LEU A 13 4.98 -9.34 53.96
CA LEU A 13 4.18 -8.71 55.02
C LEU A 13 4.73 -9.00 56.44
N GLN A 14 5.26 -10.20 56.69
CA GLN A 14 5.87 -10.55 57.97
C GLN A 14 7.13 -9.73 58.28
N MET A 15 7.93 -9.38 57.26
CA MET A 15 9.15 -8.58 57.42
C MET A 15 8.86 -7.07 57.58
N PHE A 16 7.78 -6.58 56.97
CA PHE A 16 7.37 -5.17 57.02
C PHE A 16 6.32 -4.85 58.10
N THR A 17 5.96 -5.80 58.96
CA THR A 17 5.07 -5.58 60.11
C THR A 17 5.75 -5.84 61.45
N GLY A 18 5.42 -5.05 62.47
CA GLY A 18 6.01 -5.14 63.81
C GLY A 18 6.61 -3.82 64.28
N ALA A 19 7.38 -3.87 65.37
CA ALA A 19 7.99 -2.69 66.01
C ALA A 19 9.38 -2.31 65.47
N GLY A 20 9.87 -2.99 64.42
CA GLY A 20 11.21 -2.77 63.87
C GLY A 20 12.35 -3.19 64.81
N SER A 21 13.55 -2.66 64.55
CA SER A 21 14.79 -2.96 65.29
C SER A 21 14.93 -2.21 66.62
N GLU A 22 14.19 -1.11 66.82
CA GLU A 22 14.34 -0.21 67.99
C GLU A 22 14.34 -0.93 69.35
N PRO A 23 13.44 -1.90 69.64
CA PRO A 23 13.43 -2.56 70.95
C PRO A 23 14.69 -3.41 71.20
N MET A 24 15.28 -3.98 70.14
CA MET A 24 16.50 -4.78 70.24
C MET A 24 17.75 -3.88 70.36
N LEU A 25 17.76 -2.73 69.70
CA LEU A 25 18.81 -1.71 69.86
C LEU A 25 18.82 -1.12 71.28
N ALA A 26 17.65 -0.88 71.87
CA ALA A 26 17.51 -0.49 73.27
C ALA A 26 18.05 -1.58 74.22
N ALA A 27 17.76 -2.86 73.93
CA ALA A 27 18.31 -3.99 74.70
C ALA A 27 19.84 -4.10 74.57
N ALA A 28 20.41 -3.92 73.37
CA ALA A 28 21.85 -3.89 73.16
C ALA A 28 22.53 -2.77 73.97
N THR A 29 21.92 -1.58 74.00
CA THR A 29 22.38 -0.43 74.80
C THR A 29 22.36 -0.74 76.30
N ALA A 30 21.29 -1.37 76.79
CA ALA A 30 21.18 -1.77 78.20
C ALA A 30 22.22 -2.83 78.61
N TRP A 31 22.48 -3.83 77.74
CA TRP A 31 23.53 -4.83 77.98
C TRP A 31 24.94 -4.22 77.95
N SER A 32 25.18 -3.22 77.10
CA SER A 32 26.45 -2.48 77.09
C SER A 32 26.65 -1.70 78.40
N GLY A 33 25.63 -0.97 78.86
CA GLY A 33 25.70 -0.24 80.13
C GLY A 33 25.95 -1.16 81.33
N LEU A 34 25.32 -2.34 81.37
CA LEU A 34 25.61 -3.35 82.39
C LEU A 34 27.05 -3.89 82.31
N ALA A 35 27.61 -4.05 81.10
CA ALA A 35 29.00 -4.45 80.93
C ALA A 35 29.97 -3.40 81.50
N ASP A 36 29.72 -2.11 81.24
CA ASP A 36 30.52 -0.99 81.74
C ASP A 36 30.44 -0.87 83.27
N GLU A 37 29.24 -1.03 83.86
CA GLU A 37 29.05 -1.07 85.32
C GLU A 37 29.81 -2.24 85.97
N LEU A 38 29.73 -3.44 85.39
CA LEU A 38 30.42 -4.63 85.89
C LEU A 38 31.96 -4.52 85.75
N ALA A 39 32.45 -3.94 84.65
CA ALA A 39 33.87 -3.67 84.45
C ALA A 39 34.38 -2.66 85.49
N THR A 40 33.66 -1.55 85.69
CA THR A 40 33.97 -0.53 86.70
C THR A 40 33.95 -1.12 88.12
N ALA A 41 33.00 -2.03 88.41
CA ALA A 41 32.96 -2.75 89.68
C ALA A 41 34.16 -3.70 89.87
N ALA A 42 34.60 -4.40 88.80
CA ALA A 42 35.79 -5.23 88.82
C ALA A 42 37.05 -4.41 89.12
N GLU A 43 37.23 -3.27 88.42
CA GLU A 43 38.36 -2.36 88.63
C GLU A 43 38.36 -1.74 90.04
N SER A 44 37.20 -1.31 90.53
CA SER A 44 37.05 -0.78 91.89
C SER A 44 37.43 -1.81 92.95
N PHE A 45 36.93 -3.05 92.81
CA PHE A 45 37.23 -4.15 93.72
C PHE A 45 38.71 -4.59 93.63
N ALA A 46 39.31 -4.60 92.43
CA ALA A 46 40.74 -4.81 92.23
C ALA A 46 41.60 -3.70 92.89
N GLY A 47 41.17 -2.45 92.80
CA GLY A 47 41.83 -1.30 93.44
C GLY A 47 41.82 -1.41 94.97
N VAL A 48 40.68 -1.73 95.57
CA VAL A 48 40.55 -1.94 97.02
C VAL A 48 41.41 -3.12 97.50
N THR A 49 41.39 -4.24 96.78
CA THR A 49 42.11 -5.47 97.17
C THR A 49 43.62 -5.39 96.96
N SER A 50 44.10 -4.67 95.95
CA SER A 50 45.52 -4.37 95.77
C SER A 50 46.04 -3.33 96.79
N GLY A 51 45.18 -2.43 97.28
CA GLY A 51 45.51 -1.54 98.40
C GLY A 51 45.95 -2.26 99.68
N LEU A 52 45.45 -3.49 99.91
CA LEU A 52 45.80 -4.30 101.09
C LEU A 52 47.27 -4.73 101.13
N THR A 53 47.93 -4.90 99.97
CA THR A 53 49.36 -5.25 99.90
C THR A 53 50.27 -4.02 99.79
N GLY A 54 49.73 -2.84 99.43
CA GLY A 54 50.49 -1.60 99.28
C GLY A 54 50.52 -0.67 100.51
N GLN A 55 49.69 -0.91 101.53
CA GLN A 55 49.49 0.00 102.68
C GLN A 55 50.05 -0.58 104.00
N ALA A 56 49.70 0.02 105.14
CA ALA A 56 50.31 -0.23 106.47
C ALA A 56 50.15 -1.65 107.07
N TRP A 57 49.49 -2.59 106.39
CA TRP A 57 49.17 -3.94 106.88
C TRP A 57 49.79 -5.05 106.01
N GLN A 58 51.06 -4.88 105.64
CA GLN A 58 51.82 -5.85 104.85
C GLN A 58 52.16 -7.12 105.65
N GLY A 59 51.82 -8.29 105.09
CA GLY A 59 52.16 -9.59 105.66
C GLY A 59 51.40 -10.76 105.04
N PRO A 60 51.65 -12.01 105.49
CA PRO A 60 51.03 -13.21 104.93
C PRO A 60 49.49 -13.19 104.95
N ALA A 61 48.88 -12.56 105.96
CA ALA A 61 47.42 -12.44 106.07
C ALA A 61 46.82 -11.53 104.98
N ALA A 62 47.48 -10.41 104.65
CA ALA A 62 47.03 -9.52 103.58
C ALA A 62 47.22 -10.18 102.19
N ALA A 63 48.35 -10.86 101.97
CA ALA A 63 48.57 -11.64 100.75
C ALA A 63 47.52 -12.76 100.58
N ALA A 64 47.18 -13.48 101.66
CA ALA A 64 46.13 -14.50 101.63
C ALA A 64 44.74 -13.90 101.37
N MET A 65 44.43 -12.72 101.92
CA MET A 65 43.18 -12.00 101.66
C MET A 65 43.07 -11.54 100.19
N THR A 66 44.14 -10.99 99.62
CA THR A 66 44.19 -10.61 98.20
C THR A 66 44.05 -11.84 97.29
N ALA A 67 44.72 -12.95 97.61
CA ALA A 67 44.59 -14.22 96.87
C ALA A 67 43.17 -14.81 96.96
N ALA A 68 42.50 -14.71 98.12
CA ALA A 68 41.12 -15.14 98.29
C ALA A 68 40.10 -14.25 97.57
N ALA A 69 40.43 -12.97 97.32
CA ALA A 69 39.57 -12.02 96.62
C ALA A 69 39.70 -12.09 95.09
N ALA A 70 40.87 -12.49 94.56
CA ALA A 70 41.14 -12.55 93.12
C ALA A 70 40.11 -13.35 92.28
N PRO A 71 39.54 -14.49 92.74
CA PRO A 71 38.48 -15.18 92.01
C PRO A 71 37.22 -14.33 91.80
N TYR A 72 36.87 -13.46 92.76
CA TYR A 72 35.69 -12.60 92.64
C TYR A 72 35.93 -11.45 91.64
N THR A 73 37.14 -10.89 91.61
CA THR A 73 37.56 -9.94 90.56
C THR A 73 37.47 -10.58 89.17
N SER A 74 38.02 -11.79 89.01
CA SER A 74 37.95 -12.55 87.75
C SER A 74 36.52 -12.89 87.34
N TRP A 75 35.65 -13.21 88.29
CA TRP A 75 34.22 -13.39 88.06
C TRP A 75 33.55 -12.10 87.55
N LEU A 76 33.79 -10.94 88.18
CA LEU A 76 33.24 -9.66 87.73
C LEU A 76 33.72 -9.27 86.32
N SER A 77 35.01 -9.43 86.01
CA SER A 77 35.54 -9.19 84.66
C SER A 77 34.94 -10.17 83.62
N SER A 78 34.74 -11.43 83.98
CA SER A 78 34.06 -12.41 83.12
C SER A 78 32.58 -12.08 82.91
N ALA A 79 31.93 -11.52 83.94
CA ALA A 79 30.55 -11.06 83.87
C ALA A 79 30.38 -9.88 82.91
N ALA A 80 31.29 -8.90 83.00
CA ALA A 80 31.35 -7.76 82.08
C ALA A 80 31.55 -8.22 80.63
N ALA A 81 32.51 -9.13 80.39
CA ALA A 81 32.76 -9.70 79.06
C ALA A 81 31.53 -10.45 78.50
N HIS A 82 30.77 -11.16 79.34
CA HIS A 82 29.55 -11.84 78.92
C HIS A 82 28.43 -10.85 78.57
N ALA A 83 28.23 -9.79 79.37
CA ALA A 83 27.27 -8.73 79.08
C ALA A 83 27.61 -7.97 77.78
N ALA A 84 28.90 -7.69 77.54
CA ALA A 84 29.38 -7.10 76.28
C ALA A 84 29.12 -8.05 75.08
N GLY A 85 29.32 -9.35 75.25
CA GLY A 85 28.96 -10.36 74.26
C GLY A 85 27.46 -10.38 73.95
N ALA A 86 26.60 -10.23 74.96
CA ALA A 86 25.16 -10.13 74.77
C ALA A 86 24.75 -8.87 73.99
N ALA A 87 25.37 -7.73 74.27
CA ALA A 87 25.17 -6.50 73.49
C ALA A 87 25.63 -6.66 72.02
N ALA A 88 26.76 -7.34 71.78
CA ALA A 88 27.25 -7.62 70.43
C ALA A 88 26.30 -8.54 69.65
N SER A 89 25.80 -9.63 70.25
CA SER A 89 24.79 -10.50 69.64
C SER A 89 23.48 -9.77 69.35
N ALA A 90 23.01 -8.89 70.24
CA ALA A 90 21.80 -8.10 70.01
C ALA A 90 21.96 -7.14 68.81
N ASN A 91 23.10 -6.46 68.70
CA ASN A 91 23.42 -5.63 67.53
C ASN A 91 23.53 -6.44 66.24
N ALA A 92 24.10 -7.65 66.28
CA ALA A 92 24.18 -8.54 65.13
C ALA A 92 22.78 -8.99 64.64
N VAL A 93 21.84 -9.25 65.55
CA VAL A 93 20.44 -9.55 65.20
C VAL A 93 19.72 -8.33 64.59
N VAL A 94 20.00 -7.11 65.08
CA VAL A 94 19.51 -5.86 64.46
C VAL A 94 19.99 -5.74 63.01
N SER A 95 21.30 -5.88 62.78
CA SER A 95 21.86 -5.81 61.42
C SER A 95 21.29 -6.89 60.49
N ALA A 96 21.09 -8.12 61.00
CA ALA A 96 20.47 -9.20 60.23
C ALA A 96 19.02 -8.89 59.85
N PHE A 97 18.23 -8.30 60.75
CA PHE A 97 16.86 -7.88 60.47
C PHE A 97 16.81 -6.76 59.43
N GLU A 98 17.63 -5.71 59.58
CA GLU A 98 17.64 -4.57 58.65
C GLU A 98 18.15 -4.96 57.26
N SER A 99 19.16 -5.84 57.18
CA SER A 99 19.63 -6.47 55.94
C SER A 99 18.52 -7.26 55.25
N ALA A 100 17.82 -8.10 56.01
CA ALA A 100 16.71 -8.89 55.49
C ALA A 100 15.52 -8.03 55.05
N GLN A 101 15.17 -6.98 55.79
CA GLN A 101 14.11 -6.05 55.42
C GLN A 101 14.45 -5.25 54.16
N ALA A 102 15.72 -4.89 53.96
CA ALA A 102 16.18 -4.24 52.73
C ALA A 102 16.21 -5.17 51.50
N ALA A 103 16.43 -6.48 51.70
CA ALA A 103 16.46 -7.48 50.64
C ALA A 103 15.09 -8.09 50.30
N THR A 104 14.13 -8.04 51.22
CA THR A 104 12.76 -8.55 51.05
C THR A 104 11.95 -7.61 50.13
N ILE A 105 11.11 -8.16 49.26
CA ILE A 105 10.28 -7.37 48.35
C ILE A 105 9.26 -6.55 49.15
N HIS A 106 9.03 -5.30 48.75
CA HIS A 106 8.04 -4.46 49.43
C HIS A 106 6.61 -4.93 49.06
N PRO A 107 5.67 -5.09 50.02
CA PRO A 107 4.32 -5.63 49.75
C PRO A 107 3.54 -4.92 48.63
N LEU A 108 3.76 -3.61 48.43
CA LEU A 108 3.14 -2.85 47.33
C LEU A 108 3.60 -3.30 45.93
N ALA A 109 4.84 -3.81 45.78
CA ALA A 109 5.34 -4.31 44.50
C ALA A 109 4.65 -5.64 44.13
N VAL A 110 4.49 -6.55 45.11
CA VAL A 110 3.73 -7.80 44.95
C VAL A 110 2.28 -7.49 44.56
N ALA A 111 1.63 -6.58 45.28
CA ALA A 111 0.26 -6.15 44.97
C ALA A 111 0.13 -5.48 43.58
N ALA A 112 1.11 -4.68 43.16
CA ALA A 112 1.13 -4.07 41.83
C ALA A 112 1.25 -5.13 40.72
N ASN A 113 2.12 -6.13 40.90
CA ASN A 113 2.24 -7.27 39.98
C ASN A 113 0.91 -8.04 39.86
N ARG A 114 0.28 -8.44 40.99
CA ARG A 114 -0.99 -9.18 40.95
C ARG A 114 -2.11 -8.38 40.29
N ASN A 115 -2.18 -7.08 40.53
CA ASN A 115 -3.14 -6.20 39.85
C ASN A 115 -2.89 -6.14 38.33
N ALA A 116 -1.63 -6.00 37.89
CA ALA A 116 -1.27 -6.00 36.47
C ALA A 116 -1.61 -7.35 35.80
N PHE A 117 -1.30 -8.48 36.45
CA PHE A 117 -1.68 -9.82 35.99
C PHE A 117 -3.19 -9.92 35.75
N VAL A 118 -4.03 -9.49 36.70
CA VAL A 118 -5.49 -9.54 36.54
C VAL A 118 -5.96 -8.69 35.36
N GLN A 119 -5.42 -7.48 35.17
CA GLN A 119 -5.76 -6.64 34.02
C GLN A 119 -5.36 -7.29 32.68
N LEU A 120 -4.18 -7.90 32.61
CA LEU A 120 -3.71 -8.63 31.43
C LEU A 120 -4.59 -9.84 31.10
N VAL A 121 -5.00 -10.61 32.11
CA VAL A 121 -5.90 -11.77 31.96
C VAL A 121 -7.30 -11.33 31.51
N VAL A 122 -7.90 -10.32 32.15
CA VAL A 122 -9.24 -9.83 31.81
C VAL A 122 -9.31 -9.27 30.38
N SER A 123 -8.22 -8.66 29.89
CA SER A 123 -8.13 -8.16 28.51
C SER A 123 -7.70 -9.22 27.47
N ASN A 124 -7.41 -10.47 27.86
CA ASN A 124 -6.86 -11.50 26.98
C ASN A 124 -7.89 -12.23 26.10
N LEU A 125 -8.94 -11.56 25.62
CA LEU A 125 -10.07 -12.18 24.91
C LEU A 125 -9.64 -13.00 23.67
N PHE A 126 -8.56 -12.60 23.00
CA PHE A 126 -8.02 -13.26 21.80
C PHE A 126 -6.67 -13.98 22.04
N GLY A 127 -6.24 -14.19 23.28
CA GLY A 127 -4.97 -14.84 23.60
C GLY A 127 -3.70 -14.01 23.39
N GLN A 128 -3.82 -12.78 22.86
CA GLN A 128 -2.70 -11.89 22.49
C GLN A 128 -1.81 -11.49 23.69
N ASN A 129 -2.36 -11.42 24.91
CA ASN A 129 -1.62 -11.06 26.11
C ASN A 129 -0.88 -12.25 26.75
N ALA A 130 -0.96 -13.47 26.20
CA ALA A 130 -0.34 -14.64 26.80
C ALA A 130 1.16 -14.47 27.14
N PRO A 131 2.01 -13.83 26.31
CA PRO A 131 3.41 -13.55 26.67
C PRO A 131 3.55 -12.57 27.85
N ALA A 132 2.69 -11.56 27.93
CA ALA A 132 2.71 -10.57 29.01
C ALA A 132 2.21 -11.16 30.35
N ILE A 133 1.23 -12.07 30.29
CA ILE A 133 0.75 -12.84 31.45
C ILE A 133 1.88 -13.74 31.97
N ALA A 134 2.58 -14.45 31.09
CA ALA A 134 3.72 -15.29 31.47
C ALA A 134 4.87 -14.46 32.08
N ALA A 135 5.15 -13.26 31.54
CA ALA A 135 6.14 -12.35 32.13
C ALA A 135 5.73 -11.84 33.53
N ALA A 136 4.45 -11.53 33.75
CA ALA A 136 3.94 -11.12 35.06
C ALA A 136 4.05 -12.25 36.11
N GLU A 137 3.74 -13.50 35.73
CA GLU A 137 3.94 -14.66 36.62
C GLU A 137 5.43 -14.93 36.88
N SER A 138 6.31 -14.80 35.88
CA SER A 138 7.77 -14.94 36.07
C SER A 138 8.31 -13.94 37.10
N ILE A 139 7.89 -12.69 37.05
CA ILE A 139 8.28 -11.65 38.02
C ILE A 139 7.74 -11.97 39.43
N TYR A 140 6.57 -12.60 39.52
CA TYR A 140 6.01 -13.02 40.80
C TYR A 140 6.80 -14.18 41.44
N GLU A 141 7.25 -15.16 40.64
CA GLU A 141 8.16 -16.21 41.09
C GLU A 141 9.54 -15.67 41.48
N GLU A 142 10.05 -14.63 40.79
CA GLU A 142 11.25 -13.90 41.20
C GLU A 142 11.07 -13.21 42.57
N PHE A 143 9.91 -12.61 42.84
CA PHE A 143 9.61 -12.03 44.16
C PHE A 143 9.59 -13.10 45.25
N TRP A 144 8.98 -14.25 44.98
CA TRP A 144 8.95 -15.37 45.92
C TRP A 144 10.37 -15.88 46.24
N ALA A 145 11.20 -16.06 45.22
CA ALA A 145 12.59 -16.51 45.39
C ALA A 145 13.44 -15.49 46.18
N ALA A 146 13.26 -14.19 45.92
CA ALA A 146 13.96 -13.12 46.63
C ALA A 146 13.60 -13.08 48.13
N ASP A 147 12.30 -13.12 48.45
CA ASP A 147 11.80 -13.16 49.84
C ASP A 147 12.32 -14.39 50.60
N VAL A 148 12.29 -15.57 49.96
CA VAL A 148 12.83 -16.80 50.56
C VAL A 148 14.34 -16.67 50.80
N ALA A 149 15.11 -16.12 49.86
CA ALA A 149 16.55 -15.92 50.03
C ALA A 149 16.87 -14.95 51.18
N ALA A 150 16.14 -13.84 51.30
CA ALA A 150 16.28 -12.86 52.38
C ALA A 150 15.99 -13.51 53.75
N LEU A 151 14.92 -14.30 53.86
CA LEU A 151 14.54 -15.00 55.11
C LEU A 151 15.48 -16.17 55.46
N VAL A 152 16.08 -16.85 54.47
CA VAL A 152 17.17 -17.81 54.71
C VAL A 152 18.39 -17.11 55.30
N GLY A 153 18.80 -15.98 54.72
CA GLY A 153 19.91 -15.15 55.21
C GLY A 153 19.67 -14.69 56.65
N TYR A 154 18.51 -14.07 56.91
CA TYR A 154 18.09 -13.64 58.23
C TYR A 154 18.15 -14.77 59.27
N HIS A 155 17.59 -15.94 58.95
CA HIS A 155 17.61 -17.09 59.84
C HIS A 155 19.04 -17.58 60.10
N GLY A 156 19.91 -17.58 59.10
CA GLY A 156 21.32 -17.96 59.24
C GLY A 156 22.07 -17.01 60.19
N GLU A 157 22.01 -15.71 59.93
CA GLU A 157 22.69 -14.67 60.70
C GLU A 157 22.15 -14.57 62.13
N ALA A 158 20.83 -14.56 62.31
CA ALA A 158 20.22 -14.55 63.65
C ALA A 158 20.52 -15.82 64.46
N SER A 159 20.58 -16.99 63.80
CA SER A 159 20.99 -18.26 64.46
C SER A 159 22.47 -18.24 64.84
N ALA A 160 23.33 -17.63 64.02
CA ALA A 160 24.75 -17.46 64.34
C ALA A 160 24.93 -16.51 65.54
N ALA A 161 24.26 -15.35 65.54
CA ALA A 161 24.29 -14.40 66.64
C ALA A 161 23.73 -15.00 67.96
N ALA A 162 22.69 -15.83 67.88
CA ALA A 162 22.15 -16.56 69.02
C ALA A 162 23.11 -17.68 69.51
N SER A 163 23.81 -18.38 68.61
CA SER A 163 24.77 -19.43 69.02
C SER A 163 26.07 -18.88 69.63
N ALA A 164 26.40 -17.60 69.36
CA ALA A 164 27.50 -16.89 70.02
C ALA A 164 27.21 -16.53 71.50
N LEU A 165 25.94 -16.59 71.95
CA LEU A 165 25.57 -16.39 73.35
C LEU A 165 25.95 -17.61 74.19
N VAL A 166 27.14 -17.57 74.79
CA VAL A 166 27.60 -18.59 75.75
C VAL A 166 26.66 -18.65 76.95
N PRO A 167 26.12 -19.82 77.36
CA PRO A 167 25.33 -19.91 78.59
C PRO A 167 26.14 -19.44 79.81
N TRP A 168 25.55 -18.58 80.64
CA TRP A 168 26.18 -17.98 81.84
C TRP A 168 26.98 -18.97 82.70
N PHE A 169 26.45 -20.19 82.88
CA PHE A 169 27.10 -21.24 83.67
C PHE A 169 28.43 -21.73 83.09
N ASN A 170 28.61 -21.71 81.76
CA ASN A 170 29.84 -22.16 81.10
C ASN A 170 30.96 -21.12 81.24
N ALA A 171 30.62 -19.83 81.38
CA ALA A 171 31.60 -18.79 81.66
C ALA A 171 32.27 -18.99 83.03
N LEU A 172 31.50 -19.40 84.05
CA LEU A 172 32.03 -19.72 85.39
C LEU A 172 33.02 -20.89 85.41
N GLU A 173 32.87 -21.87 84.50
CA GLU A 173 33.72 -23.07 84.45
C GLU A 173 35.18 -22.75 84.05
N SER A 174 35.41 -21.58 83.40
CA SER A 174 36.72 -21.16 82.92
C SER A 174 37.64 -20.50 83.97
N LEU A 175 37.09 -20.06 85.11
CA LEU A 175 37.80 -19.30 86.16
C LEU A 175 39.12 -19.95 86.65
N PRO A 176 39.20 -21.28 86.91
CA PRO A 176 40.41 -21.89 87.45
C PRO A 176 41.62 -21.79 86.52
N ASN A 177 41.41 -21.74 85.20
CA ASN A 177 42.48 -21.83 84.21
C ASN A 177 43.21 -20.51 83.96
N GLN A 178 42.62 -19.36 84.35
CA GLN A 178 43.23 -18.04 84.11
C GLN A 178 44.25 -17.62 85.19
N LEU A 179 44.28 -18.30 86.35
CA LEU A 179 45.17 -17.95 87.47
C LEU A 179 46.63 -18.44 87.27
N ALA A 180 46.90 -19.31 86.29
CA ALA A 180 48.20 -19.95 86.09
C ALA A 180 49.26 -19.10 85.34
N GLY A 181 48.92 -17.89 84.88
CA GLY A 181 49.69 -17.16 83.87
C GLY A 181 50.79 -16.20 84.33
N ALA A 182 51.02 -16.01 85.64
CA ALA A 182 51.76 -14.83 86.15
C ALA A 182 53.01 -15.14 87.01
N ALA A 183 54.07 -15.70 86.41
CA ALA A 183 55.44 -15.60 86.93
C ALA A 183 56.52 -16.00 85.90
N THR A 184 57.28 -15.04 85.36
CA THR A 184 58.52 -15.31 84.60
C THR A 184 59.64 -14.36 85.00
N ALA A 185 60.42 -14.76 86.00
CA ALA A 185 61.78 -14.22 86.22
C ALA A 185 62.77 -15.01 85.34
N ALA A 186 63.85 -14.37 84.89
CA ALA A 186 64.81 -14.98 83.97
C ALA A 186 65.44 -16.26 84.55
N ILE A 187 65.26 -17.37 83.84
CA ILE A 187 65.73 -18.70 84.22
C ILE A 187 67.23 -18.83 83.81
N PRO A 188 68.07 -19.68 84.45
CA PRO A 188 69.45 -19.95 84.00
C PRO A 188 69.48 -20.82 82.73
N ALA A 189 70.58 -20.77 81.97
CA ALA A 189 70.80 -21.61 80.78
C ALA A 189 70.92 -23.11 81.14
N ILE A 190 69.78 -23.76 81.31
CA ILE A 190 69.67 -25.17 81.71
C ILE A 190 69.34 -26.00 80.46
N ASN A 191 70.11 -27.07 80.24
CA ASN A 191 69.69 -28.16 79.36
C ASN A 191 68.97 -29.22 80.19
N THR A 192 67.73 -29.54 79.83
CA THR A 192 66.88 -30.50 80.53
C THR A 192 66.71 -31.78 79.71
N GLY A 193 67.60 -32.74 79.97
CA GLY A 193 67.63 -34.07 79.34
C GLY A 193 69.05 -34.56 79.07
N ILE A 194 69.20 -35.82 78.65
CA ILE A 194 70.51 -36.46 78.51
C ILE A 194 71.10 -36.16 77.12
N GLY A 195 72.40 -35.84 77.05
CA GLY A 195 73.14 -35.70 75.80
C GLY A 195 72.99 -34.36 75.06
N ASN A 196 72.50 -33.31 75.74
CA ASN A 196 72.34 -31.99 75.13
C ASN A 196 73.64 -31.14 75.20
N ILE A 197 74.05 -30.54 74.09
CA ILE A 197 75.25 -29.70 73.93
C ILE A 197 74.82 -28.29 73.49
N GLY A 198 75.17 -27.26 74.26
CA GLY A 198 74.74 -25.87 74.04
C GLY A 198 73.89 -25.34 75.20
N SER A 199 73.02 -24.37 74.98
CA SER A 199 72.16 -23.76 76.02
C SER A 199 70.67 -23.89 75.72
N TRP A 200 69.82 -23.99 76.74
CA TRP A 200 68.35 -23.99 76.60
C TRP A 200 67.74 -25.16 75.82
N ASN A 201 68.39 -26.32 75.85
CA ASN A 201 67.89 -27.50 75.16
C ASN A 201 67.04 -28.39 76.08
N LEU A 202 65.78 -28.65 75.71
CA LEU A 202 64.83 -29.50 76.44
C LEU A 202 64.49 -30.75 75.62
N GLY A 203 64.74 -31.94 76.19
CA GLY A 203 64.64 -33.24 75.51
C GLY A 203 66.00 -33.94 75.41
N ILE A 204 66.14 -34.98 74.58
CA ILE A 204 67.33 -35.85 74.55
C ILE A 204 68.14 -35.65 73.26
N GLY A 205 69.45 -35.41 73.38
CA GLY A 205 70.41 -35.45 72.26
C GLY A 205 70.45 -34.22 71.35
N ASN A 206 70.14 -33.02 71.84
CA ASN A 206 70.14 -31.79 71.05
C ASN A 206 71.52 -31.09 71.03
N ILE A 207 71.93 -30.53 69.89
CA ILE A 207 73.22 -29.85 69.69
C ILE A 207 72.98 -28.45 69.11
N GLY A 208 73.29 -27.39 69.86
CA GLY A 208 73.01 -25.99 69.53
C GLY A 208 72.24 -25.30 70.66
N ASN A 209 71.60 -24.16 70.41
CA ASN A 209 70.88 -23.41 71.45
C ASN A 209 69.37 -23.38 71.23
N LEU A 210 68.59 -23.30 72.32
CA LEU A 210 67.13 -23.11 72.30
C LEU A 210 66.36 -24.23 71.58
N ASN A 211 66.83 -25.48 71.65
CA ASN A 211 66.18 -26.61 70.99
C ASN A 211 65.22 -27.40 71.89
N LEU A 212 63.98 -27.64 71.45
CA LEU A 212 62.93 -28.28 72.25
C LEU A 212 62.37 -29.54 71.57
N GLY A 213 62.87 -30.70 71.99
CA GLY A 213 62.48 -32.03 71.56
C GLY A 213 63.70 -32.95 71.52
N ASN A 214 63.73 -33.98 70.67
CA ASN A 214 64.81 -34.98 70.69
C ASN A 214 65.61 -35.00 69.38
N GLY A 215 66.94 -34.96 69.48
CA GLY A 215 67.85 -35.13 68.34
C GLY A 215 67.96 -33.93 67.39
N ASN A 216 67.77 -32.70 67.88
CA ASN A 216 67.83 -31.48 67.07
C ASN A 216 69.25 -30.92 66.96
N THR A 217 69.66 -30.45 65.77
CA THR A 217 71.01 -29.90 65.52
C THR A 217 70.98 -28.52 64.86
N GLY A 218 71.45 -27.50 65.57
CA GLY A 218 71.51 -26.06 65.22
C GLY A 218 70.73 -25.20 66.22
N ASP A 219 70.42 -23.94 65.89
CA ASP A 219 69.80 -23.02 66.85
C ASP A 219 68.28 -22.83 66.63
N VAL A 220 67.51 -22.74 67.71
CA VAL A 220 66.06 -22.45 67.70
C VAL A 220 65.24 -23.54 66.96
N ASN A 221 65.61 -24.82 67.12
CA ASN A 221 64.83 -25.92 66.56
C ASN A 221 63.99 -26.64 67.61
N LEU A 222 62.67 -26.59 67.42
CA LEU A 222 61.66 -27.20 68.28
C LEU A 222 61.22 -28.52 67.53
N GLY A 223 60.68 -29.56 68.17
CA GLY A 223 60.32 -30.86 67.53
C GLY A 223 61.41 -31.94 67.62
N ALA A 224 61.29 -33.07 66.91
CA ALA A 224 62.29 -34.15 66.94
C ALA A 224 62.97 -34.36 65.59
N GLY A 225 64.29 -34.57 65.60
CA GLY A 225 65.11 -34.88 64.42
C GLY A 225 65.49 -33.69 63.53
N ASN A 226 65.45 -32.45 64.05
CA ASN A 226 65.75 -31.26 63.26
C ASN A 226 67.23 -31.13 62.88
N THR A 227 67.50 -30.48 61.75
CA THR A 227 68.86 -30.03 61.41
C THR A 227 68.81 -28.70 60.65
N GLY A 228 69.55 -27.69 61.12
CA GLY A 228 69.55 -26.30 60.64
C GLY A 228 69.26 -25.32 61.77
N SER A 229 68.99 -24.06 61.48
CA SER A 229 68.48 -23.10 62.48
C SER A 229 67.10 -22.62 62.07
N TYR A 230 66.21 -22.42 63.06
CA TYR A 230 64.79 -22.08 62.87
C TYR A 230 63.93 -23.19 62.19
N ASN A 231 64.36 -24.46 62.23
CA ASN A 231 63.64 -25.60 61.64
C ASN A 231 62.81 -26.35 62.70
N PHE A 232 61.66 -26.93 62.31
CA PHE A 232 60.79 -27.67 63.24
C PHE A 232 60.21 -29.01 62.72
N GLY A 233 60.74 -30.15 63.15
CA GLY A 233 60.03 -31.42 63.35
C GLY A 233 59.47 -32.14 62.12
N SER A 234 59.20 -33.44 62.27
CA SER A 234 58.95 -34.35 61.14
C SER A 234 57.90 -33.83 60.13
N GLY A 235 58.24 -33.62 58.85
CA GLY A 235 59.54 -33.82 58.20
C GLY A 235 60.46 -32.62 58.08
N ASN A 236 60.00 -31.39 58.36
CA ASN A 236 60.68 -30.14 58.78
C ASN A 236 59.73 -28.94 58.50
N LEU A 237 59.61 -27.95 59.42
CA LEU A 237 58.62 -26.85 59.42
C LEU A 237 59.27 -25.47 59.74
N GLY A 238 58.62 -24.35 59.36
CA GLY A 238 59.21 -22.99 59.37
C GLY A 238 58.79 -22.14 58.13
N ASN A 239 59.72 -21.46 57.46
CA ASN A 239 59.66 -21.08 56.02
C ASN A 239 61.01 -21.41 55.37
N LEU A 240 61.05 -21.66 54.05
CA LEU A 240 62.17 -22.37 53.38
C LEU A 240 62.35 -23.82 53.90
N ASN A 241 61.24 -24.50 54.17
CA ASN A 241 61.21 -25.80 54.87
C ASN A 241 61.59 -26.97 53.97
N LEU A 242 62.16 -28.02 54.58
CA LEU A 242 62.95 -29.00 53.84
C LEU A 242 62.76 -30.46 54.34
N GLY A 243 61.78 -31.20 53.80
CA GLY A 243 61.49 -32.59 54.24
C GLY A 243 60.18 -33.27 53.75
N LEU A 244 59.52 -34.05 54.62
CA LEU A 244 58.28 -34.80 54.37
C LEU A 244 57.06 -34.24 55.13
N GLY A 245 55.94 -34.00 54.46
CA GLY A 245 54.76 -33.43 55.13
C GLY A 245 55.01 -32.02 55.69
N ASN A 246 55.90 -31.26 55.06
CA ASN A 246 56.24 -29.89 55.45
C ASN A 246 55.07 -28.96 55.17
N TYR A 247 54.86 -28.00 56.05
CA TYR A 247 53.84 -26.96 55.98
C TYR A 247 54.50 -25.58 56.04
N GLY A 248 53.99 -24.59 55.31
CA GLY A 248 54.64 -23.27 55.14
C GLY A 248 54.63 -22.79 53.68
N THR A 249 55.44 -21.76 53.38
CA THR A 249 55.52 -21.12 52.05
C THR A 249 56.94 -21.12 51.49
N GLN A 250 57.07 -21.25 50.16
CA GLN A 250 58.35 -21.51 49.48
C GLN A 250 59.08 -22.76 50.04
N ASN A 251 58.31 -23.74 50.54
CA ASN A 251 58.81 -25.02 51.00
C ASN A 251 59.23 -25.90 49.82
N PHE A 252 60.04 -26.90 50.15
CA PHE A 252 60.53 -27.90 49.23
C PHE A 252 60.27 -29.32 49.76
N GLY A 253 59.39 -30.09 49.10
CA GLY A 253 59.15 -31.49 49.50
C GLY A 253 57.87 -32.19 49.02
N LEU A 254 57.64 -33.38 49.61
CA LEU A 254 56.58 -34.36 49.32
C LEU A 254 55.40 -34.29 50.28
N GLY A 255 54.16 -34.50 49.78
CA GLY A 255 52.96 -34.34 50.60
C GLY A 255 52.89 -32.95 51.25
N ASN A 256 53.52 -31.97 50.60
CA ASN A 256 53.83 -30.65 51.13
C ASN A 256 52.63 -29.75 50.91
N PHE A 257 51.93 -29.45 52.00
CA PHE A 257 50.76 -28.59 51.94
C PHE A 257 51.20 -27.13 51.78
N GLY A 258 50.94 -26.55 50.60
CA GLY A 258 50.97 -25.10 50.40
C GLY A 258 51.32 -24.64 48.97
N SER A 259 51.41 -23.32 48.80
CA SER A 259 51.41 -22.59 47.53
C SER A 259 52.71 -21.83 47.29
N SER A 260 53.22 -21.85 46.05
CA SER A 260 54.61 -21.50 45.71
C SER A 260 55.68 -22.30 46.47
N ASN A 261 55.25 -23.23 47.32
CA ASN A 261 55.93 -24.49 47.52
C ASN A 261 56.05 -25.15 46.15
N ILE A 262 57.27 -25.54 45.79
CA ILE A 262 57.49 -26.47 44.67
C ILE A 262 57.31 -27.85 45.28
N GLY A 263 56.05 -28.15 45.59
CA GLY A 263 55.63 -29.18 46.53
C GLY A 263 54.21 -29.62 46.19
N PHE A 264 54.08 -30.91 45.95
CA PHE A 264 53.11 -31.42 44.98
C PHE A 264 51.81 -31.81 45.65
N GLY A 265 50.65 -31.41 45.09
CA GLY A 265 49.30 -32.02 45.13
C GLY A 265 48.76 -32.68 46.41
N ASN A 266 49.50 -32.68 47.50
CA ASN A 266 49.29 -33.39 48.75
C ASN A 266 49.04 -34.91 48.60
N GLY A 267 49.81 -35.73 47.85
CA GLY A 267 51.10 -35.53 47.16
C GLY A 267 51.01 -35.38 45.62
N SER A 268 52.07 -35.58 44.82
CA SER A 268 53.40 -36.14 45.09
C SER A 268 54.43 -35.75 44.02
N SER A 269 55.71 -35.73 44.39
CA SER A 269 56.84 -35.77 43.46
C SER A 269 56.84 -37.09 42.68
N TYR A 270 57.03 -37.01 41.36
CA TYR A 270 57.59 -38.02 40.45
C TYR A 270 57.25 -39.53 40.66
N TYR A 271 56.42 -40.10 39.77
CA TYR A 271 56.90 -40.94 38.65
C TYR A 271 55.71 -41.57 37.89
N SER A 272 55.04 -40.82 37.01
CA SER A 272 54.23 -41.39 35.95
C SER A 272 54.35 -40.55 34.69
N ILE A 273 54.46 -41.23 33.55
CA ILE A 273 54.36 -40.67 32.20
C ILE A 273 53.09 -39.79 32.11
N ASP A 274 53.19 -38.68 31.38
CA ASP A 274 52.22 -37.57 31.27
C ASP A 274 52.04 -36.65 32.51
N VAL A 275 52.97 -35.70 32.60
CA VAL A 275 52.86 -34.29 33.03
C VAL A 275 51.67 -33.93 33.96
N LYS A 276 51.96 -33.64 35.23
CA LYS A 276 51.01 -32.99 36.16
C LYS A 276 51.58 -31.78 36.89
N ALA A 277 50.85 -30.66 36.80
CA ALA A 277 50.72 -29.63 37.83
C ALA A 277 51.94 -28.76 38.19
N ILE A 278 52.64 -28.20 37.20
CA ILE A 278 53.48 -27.00 37.42
C ILE A 278 52.57 -25.77 37.48
N GLY A 279 52.71 -24.92 38.50
CA GLY A 279 52.03 -23.62 38.58
C GLY A 279 50.51 -23.67 38.79
N ASN A 280 49.95 -24.84 39.14
CA ASN A 280 48.53 -24.93 39.48
C ASN A 280 48.25 -24.29 40.84
N VAL A 281 47.13 -23.56 40.95
CA VAL A 281 46.64 -22.94 42.18
C VAL A 281 45.21 -23.40 42.41
N GLY A 282 44.99 -24.19 43.47
CA GLY A 282 43.68 -24.73 43.86
C GLY A 282 43.53 -26.25 43.67
N PHE A 283 42.33 -26.77 43.91
CA PHE A 283 42.08 -28.20 44.16
C PHE A 283 41.82 -29.03 42.90
N GLY A 284 42.31 -30.27 42.85
CA GLY A 284 41.92 -31.24 41.82
C GLY A 284 42.35 -30.92 40.39
N ASN A 285 43.25 -29.95 40.18
CA ASN A 285 43.70 -29.55 38.85
C ASN A 285 44.72 -30.54 38.24
N LEU A 286 44.50 -30.92 36.98
CA LEU A 286 45.32 -31.81 36.15
C LEU A 286 45.92 -31.01 34.98
N GLY A 287 47.17 -31.27 34.57
CA GLY A 287 47.95 -30.41 33.66
C GLY A 287 48.51 -29.16 34.37
N ASN A 288 48.95 -28.09 33.67
CA ASN A 288 49.78 -27.00 34.24
C ASN A 288 49.11 -25.61 34.24
N TYR A 289 49.60 -24.67 35.06
CA TYR A 289 49.17 -23.27 35.15
C TYR A 289 47.67 -23.05 35.35
N ASN A 290 46.95 -24.04 35.88
CA ASN A 290 45.53 -23.94 36.13
C ASN A 290 45.23 -23.21 37.44
N PHE A 291 44.36 -22.22 37.41
CA PHE A 291 43.88 -21.50 38.58
C PHE A 291 42.41 -21.85 38.85
N GLY A 292 42.09 -22.37 40.04
CA GLY A 292 40.73 -22.75 40.45
C GLY A 292 40.58 -24.23 40.80
N ILE A 293 39.47 -24.88 40.43
CA ILE A 293 39.13 -26.23 40.93
C ILE A 293 38.78 -27.19 39.79
N GLY A 294 39.36 -28.39 39.80
CA GLY A 294 38.93 -29.50 38.95
C GLY A 294 39.19 -29.30 37.45
N ASN A 295 40.07 -28.38 37.07
CA ASN A 295 40.43 -28.18 35.66
C ASN A 295 41.38 -29.29 35.18
N ALA A 296 41.32 -29.66 33.91
CA ALA A 296 42.12 -30.70 33.30
C ALA A 296 42.70 -30.25 31.94
N GLY A 297 44.00 -30.01 31.89
CA GLY A 297 44.73 -29.44 30.75
C GLY A 297 45.59 -28.27 31.21
N ASN A 298 45.92 -27.30 30.35
CA ASN A 298 46.87 -26.23 30.70
C ASN A 298 46.24 -24.83 30.70
N SER A 299 46.70 -23.95 31.58
CA SER A 299 46.37 -22.52 31.63
C SER A 299 44.88 -22.19 31.78
N ASN A 300 44.08 -23.10 32.36
CA ASN A 300 42.67 -22.83 32.61
C ASN A 300 42.47 -21.96 33.86
N PHE A 301 41.50 -21.05 33.83
CA PHE A 301 41.11 -20.21 34.96
C PHE A 301 39.64 -20.45 35.29
N GLY A 302 39.32 -20.92 36.49
CA GLY A 302 37.96 -21.16 36.98
C GLY A 302 37.71 -22.62 37.39
N LEU A 303 36.52 -23.17 37.12
CA LEU A 303 36.11 -24.47 37.68
C LEU A 303 35.79 -25.51 36.58
N GLY A 304 36.32 -26.73 36.68
CA GLY A 304 35.87 -27.88 35.91
C GLY A 304 36.12 -27.83 34.40
N ASN A 305 37.04 -26.98 33.91
CA ASN A 305 37.35 -26.88 32.48
C ASN A 305 38.24 -28.05 32.02
N LEU A 306 37.92 -28.69 30.90
CA LEU A 306 38.67 -29.80 30.30
C LEU A 306 39.21 -29.38 28.91
N GLY A 307 40.53 -29.20 28.83
CA GLY A 307 41.30 -28.72 27.67
C GLY A 307 42.21 -27.54 28.07
N ASN A 308 42.59 -26.66 27.16
CA ASN A 308 43.62 -25.62 27.43
C ASN A 308 43.10 -24.18 27.32
N SER A 309 43.65 -23.28 28.14
CA SER A 309 43.42 -21.82 28.08
C SER A 309 41.96 -21.39 28.22
N ASN A 310 41.12 -22.18 28.89
CA ASN A 310 39.73 -21.82 29.11
C ASN A 310 39.59 -20.89 30.32
N PHE A 311 38.77 -19.85 30.20
CA PHE A 311 38.43 -18.93 31.29
C PHE A 311 36.94 -19.07 31.63
N GLY A 312 36.62 -19.51 32.84
CA GLY A 312 35.27 -19.70 33.34
C GLY A 312 35.01 -21.12 33.83
N PHE A 313 33.86 -21.71 33.49
CA PHE A 313 33.30 -22.85 34.22
C PHE A 313 32.84 -23.96 33.28
N GLY A 314 33.28 -25.20 33.49
CA GLY A 314 32.75 -26.40 32.82
C GLY A 314 32.95 -26.45 31.30
N ASN A 315 33.91 -25.68 30.74
CA ASN A 315 34.17 -25.69 29.30
C ASN A 315 34.93 -26.95 28.88
N LEU A 316 34.56 -27.56 27.74
CA LEU A 316 35.21 -28.72 27.14
C LEU A 316 35.80 -28.35 25.77
N GLY A 317 37.13 -28.20 25.73
CA GLY A 317 37.96 -27.88 24.58
C GLY A 317 38.96 -26.76 24.89
N ASN A 318 39.32 -25.89 23.93
CA ASN A 318 40.43 -24.94 24.11
C ASN A 318 40.05 -23.48 23.85
N ASN A 319 40.66 -22.54 24.57
CA ASN A 319 40.51 -21.09 24.43
C ASN A 319 39.06 -20.57 24.65
N ASN A 320 38.23 -21.26 25.43
CA ASN A 320 36.84 -20.87 25.66
C ASN A 320 36.73 -19.85 26.80
N PHE A 321 35.94 -18.80 26.63
CA PHE A 321 35.61 -17.81 27.65
C PHE A 321 34.12 -17.90 28.01
N GLY A 322 33.81 -18.28 29.26
CA GLY A 322 32.45 -18.35 29.78
C GLY A 322 32.11 -19.71 30.40
N PHE A 323 30.90 -20.22 30.15
CA PHE A 323 30.29 -21.27 30.97
C PHE A 323 29.76 -22.43 30.12
N GLY A 324 30.24 -23.65 30.31
CA GLY A 324 29.66 -24.88 29.75
C GLY A 324 29.80 -25.04 28.23
N ASN A 325 30.78 -24.39 27.60
CA ASN A 325 30.97 -24.45 26.15
C ASN A 325 31.68 -25.75 25.73
N LEU A 326 31.11 -26.47 24.75
CA LEU A 326 31.63 -27.69 24.14
C LEU A 326 32.17 -27.38 22.73
N GLY A 327 33.46 -27.08 22.62
CA GLY A 327 34.04 -26.52 21.40
C GLY A 327 35.41 -25.89 21.66
N SER A 328 35.91 -25.06 20.74
CA SER A 328 37.16 -24.32 20.96
C SER A 328 37.06 -22.90 20.39
N ASN A 329 37.68 -21.94 21.07
CA ASN A 329 37.64 -20.50 20.80
C ASN A 329 36.23 -19.88 20.96
N ASP A 330 35.44 -20.41 21.88
CA ASP A 330 34.05 -20.00 22.11
C ASP A 330 33.94 -18.92 23.20
N ILE A 331 33.11 -17.89 23.01
CA ILE A 331 32.88 -16.83 24.00
C ILE A 331 31.38 -16.80 24.34
N GLY A 332 30.98 -17.40 25.46
CA GLY A 332 29.56 -17.55 25.76
C GLY A 332 29.15 -18.55 26.84
N ILE A 333 27.87 -18.93 26.79
CA ILE A 333 27.23 -19.84 27.74
C ILE A 333 26.60 -21.03 27.00
N GLY A 334 27.06 -22.25 27.25
CA GLY A 334 26.44 -23.50 26.79
C GLY A 334 26.59 -23.78 25.29
N LEU A 335 27.56 -23.15 24.61
CA LEU A 335 27.80 -23.28 23.17
C LEU A 335 28.20 -24.72 22.79
N ASN A 336 27.91 -25.15 21.56
CA ASN A 336 28.21 -26.51 21.07
C ASN A 336 28.67 -26.47 19.60
N GLY A 337 29.96 -26.74 19.39
CA GLY A 337 30.72 -26.43 18.19
C GLY A 337 31.77 -25.34 18.46
N SER A 338 32.77 -25.22 17.58
CA SER A 338 33.91 -24.31 17.77
C SER A 338 33.74 -22.96 17.08
N ASN A 339 34.38 -21.94 17.67
CA ASN A 339 34.49 -20.55 17.26
C ASN A 339 33.18 -19.73 17.34
N GLN A 340 32.34 -20.01 18.34
CA GLN A 340 31.03 -19.38 18.51
C GLN A 340 31.06 -18.25 19.55
N ILE A 341 30.27 -17.19 19.35
CA ILE A 341 30.06 -16.14 20.37
C ILE A 341 28.56 -16.00 20.64
N GLY A 342 28.09 -16.33 21.85
CA GLY A 342 26.66 -16.25 22.18
C GLY A 342 26.19 -17.06 23.40
N ILE A 343 24.97 -17.59 23.31
CA ILE A 343 24.36 -18.50 24.30
C ILE A 343 23.82 -19.71 23.52
N GLY A 344 24.24 -20.93 23.86
CA GLY A 344 24.07 -22.13 23.04
C GLY A 344 22.65 -22.70 22.97
N GLY A 345 21.76 -22.33 23.91
CA GLY A 345 20.32 -22.55 23.72
C GLY A 345 19.75 -21.78 22.51
N LEU A 346 20.51 -20.82 21.98
CA LEU A 346 20.17 -20.00 20.82
C LEU A 346 21.17 -20.17 19.65
N ASN A 347 22.39 -20.69 19.84
CA ASN A 347 23.29 -21.01 18.72
C ASN A 347 23.35 -22.52 18.49
N SER A 348 22.78 -22.97 17.36
CA SER A 348 22.70 -24.39 17.00
C SER A 348 23.60 -24.72 15.81
N LEU A 349 24.38 -25.80 15.97
CA LEU A 349 25.12 -26.58 14.95
C LEU A 349 26.59 -26.22 14.67
N THR A 350 27.20 -27.11 13.89
CA THR A 350 28.22 -28.04 14.40
C THR A 350 29.66 -27.74 14.01
N SER A 351 29.88 -26.68 13.23
CA SER A 351 31.23 -26.27 12.80
C SER A 351 31.21 -24.91 12.08
N GLY A 352 31.75 -23.85 12.68
CA GLY A 352 31.92 -22.55 12.01
C GLY A 352 31.68 -21.34 12.91
N TRP A 353 32.23 -20.19 12.50
CA TRP A 353 32.05 -18.93 13.21
C TRP A 353 30.59 -18.46 13.16
N ASN A 354 29.96 -18.22 14.31
CA ASN A 354 28.71 -17.46 14.43
C ASN A 354 28.86 -16.41 15.53
N LEU A 355 28.41 -15.18 15.29
CA LEU A 355 28.53 -14.06 16.23
C LEU A 355 27.15 -13.46 16.54
N GLY A 356 26.64 -13.73 17.74
CA GLY A 356 25.35 -13.27 18.26
C GLY A 356 24.43 -14.43 18.68
N PHE A 357 23.16 -14.15 19.00
CA PHE A 357 22.24 -15.15 19.55
C PHE A 357 21.15 -15.57 18.56
N GLY A 358 20.87 -16.86 18.42
CA GLY A 358 19.75 -17.37 17.62
C GLY A 358 20.16 -17.98 16.28
N ASN A 359 21.46 -18.08 16.00
CA ASN A 359 21.92 -18.50 14.68
C ASN A 359 21.99 -20.03 14.55
N ASN A 360 21.55 -20.53 13.40
CA ASN A 360 21.50 -21.94 13.05
C ASN A 360 22.21 -22.14 11.71
N GLY A 361 23.35 -22.83 11.69
CA GLY A 361 24.23 -22.95 10.52
C GLY A 361 25.60 -22.29 10.73
N THR A 362 26.23 -21.74 9.69
CA THR A 362 27.64 -21.32 9.74
C THR A 362 27.91 -19.94 9.13
N GLY A 363 28.84 -19.16 9.69
CA GLY A 363 29.26 -17.87 9.14
C GLY A 363 28.30 -16.70 9.42
N ASN A 364 27.35 -16.86 10.35
CA ASN A 364 26.29 -15.88 10.57
C ASN A 364 26.70 -14.78 11.57
N PHE A 365 26.35 -13.53 11.27
CA PHE A 365 26.56 -12.37 12.14
C PHE A 365 25.20 -11.75 12.51
N GLY A 366 24.96 -11.52 13.80
CA GLY A 366 23.71 -10.98 14.32
C GLY A 366 22.85 -12.05 14.99
N PHE A 367 21.52 -11.98 14.83
CA PHE A 367 20.58 -12.72 15.67
C PHE A 367 19.60 -13.57 14.86
N GLY A 368 19.24 -14.75 15.33
CA GLY A 368 18.11 -15.53 14.78
C GLY A 368 18.28 -16.05 13.34
N ASN A 369 19.47 -16.02 12.73
CA ASN A 369 19.64 -16.36 11.32
C ASN A 369 19.76 -17.88 11.10
N ALA A 370 18.98 -18.45 10.18
CA ALA A 370 19.05 -19.85 9.78
C ALA A 370 19.70 -20.01 8.39
N GLY A 371 20.64 -20.95 8.25
CA GLY A 371 21.46 -21.18 7.06
C GLY A 371 22.86 -20.57 7.19
N ASN A 372 23.50 -20.15 6.09
CA ASN A 372 24.94 -19.81 6.10
C ASN A 372 25.27 -18.41 5.56
N TYR A 373 26.28 -17.78 6.16
CA TYR A 373 26.85 -16.48 5.78
C TYR A 373 25.85 -15.31 5.79
N ASN A 374 24.86 -15.35 6.69
CA ASN A 374 23.85 -14.29 6.81
C ASN A 374 24.29 -13.21 7.81
N VAL A 375 23.97 -11.95 7.51
CA VAL A 375 24.30 -10.77 8.34
C VAL A 375 23.02 -10.03 8.71
N GLY A 376 22.69 -9.98 9.99
CA GLY A 376 21.57 -9.21 10.55
C GLY A 376 20.65 -10.06 11.42
N PHE A 377 19.32 -9.94 11.25
CA PHE A 377 18.33 -10.43 12.22
C PHE A 377 17.27 -11.33 11.59
N GLY A 378 17.21 -12.61 11.90
CA GLY A 378 16.09 -13.50 11.51
C GLY A 378 16.06 -13.93 10.05
N ASN A 379 17.18 -13.88 9.34
CA ASN A 379 17.25 -14.27 7.92
C ASN A 379 17.26 -15.80 7.76
N THR A 380 16.54 -16.34 6.77
CA THR A 380 16.41 -17.79 6.52
C THR A 380 16.88 -18.17 5.11
N GLY A 381 18.09 -18.71 5.03
CA GLY A 381 18.75 -19.23 3.84
C GLY A 381 20.23 -18.84 3.78
N ASN A 382 20.80 -18.42 2.63
CA ASN A 382 22.26 -18.25 2.53
C ASN A 382 22.72 -16.95 1.83
N ASN A 383 23.74 -16.32 2.41
CA ASN A 383 24.36 -15.06 1.96
C ASN A 383 23.39 -13.86 1.98
N ASP A 384 22.49 -13.81 2.96
CA ASP A 384 21.52 -12.74 3.12
C ASP A 384 22.05 -11.60 4.03
N PHE A 385 21.86 -10.34 3.68
CA PHE A 385 22.23 -9.18 4.50
C PHE A 385 20.98 -8.36 4.83
N GLY A 386 20.44 -8.47 6.05
CA GLY A 386 19.17 -7.84 6.37
C GLY A 386 18.46 -8.27 7.65
N ILE A 387 17.15 -7.99 7.71
CA ILE A 387 16.27 -8.34 8.84
C ILE A 387 15.05 -9.13 8.35
N GLY A 388 14.95 -10.43 8.63
CA GLY A 388 13.77 -11.26 8.36
C GLY A 388 13.69 -11.83 6.95
N LEU A 389 14.80 -11.84 6.21
CA LEU A 389 14.88 -12.32 4.82
C LEU A 389 14.57 -13.82 4.72
N THR A 390 14.16 -14.30 3.53
CA THR A 390 13.86 -15.72 3.31
C THR A 390 14.12 -16.10 1.85
N GLY A 391 15.25 -16.78 1.60
CA GLY A 391 15.74 -17.14 0.28
C GLY A 391 17.27 -17.23 0.27
N ASN A 392 17.93 -16.96 -0.85
CA ASN A 392 19.39 -16.84 -0.87
C ASN A 392 19.78 -15.52 -1.56
N ASN A 393 20.94 -14.98 -1.17
CA ASN A 393 21.56 -13.80 -1.77
C ASN A 393 20.69 -12.52 -1.70
N GLN A 394 19.88 -12.37 -0.65
CA GLN A 394 19.00 -11.21 -0.45
C GLN A 394 19.69 -10.07 0.30
N PHE A 395 19.24 -8.84 0.06
CA PHE A 395 19.67 -7.64 0.79
C PHE A 395 18.44 -6.81 1.18
N GLY A 396 18.33 -6.37 2.44
CA GLY A 396 17.30 -5.42 2.89
C GLY A 396 16.48 -5.86 4.10
N PHE A 397 15.17 -5.59 4.08
CA PHE A 397 14.25 -5.91 5.17
C PHE A 397 13.19 -6.91 4.68
N GLY A 398 13.14 -8.06 5.33
CA GLY A 398 12.17 -9.13 5.13
C GLY A 398 10.75 -8.72 5.48
N GLY A 399 9.79 -9.42 4.87
CA GLY A 399 8.42 -8.93 4.70
C GLY A 399 8.29 -7.85 3.63
N LEU A 400 9.37 -7.11 3.30
CA LEU A 400 9.38 -6.07 2.27
C LEU A 400 10.19 -6.45 1.01
N ASN A 401 10.80 -7.64 0.88
CA ASN A 401 11.40 -8.06 -0.40
C ASN A 401 11.31 -9.60 -0.61
N SER A 402 10.13 -10.18 -0.38
CA SER A 402 9.93 -11.63 -0.21
C SER A 402 10.01 -12.47 -1.50
N GLY A 403 10.72 -13.60 -1.44
CA GLY A 403 10.85 -14.57 -2.53
C GLY A 403 12.23 -14.56 -3.21
N SER A 404 12.42 -15.29 -4.31
CA SER A 404 13.75 -15.62 -4.84
C SER A 404 14.26 -14.64 -5.91
N GLY A 405 15.51 -14.18 -5.79
CA GLY A 405 16.18 -13.41 -6.85
C GLY A 405 15.68 -11.96 -7.05
N ASN A 406 14.89 -11.42 -6.14
CA ASN A 406 14.43 -10.03 -6.22
C ASN A 406 15.56 -9.04 -5.86
N VAL A 407 15.71 -7.97 -6.64
CA VAL A 407 16.74 -6.93 -6.46
C VAL A 407 16.06 -5.58 -6.21
N GLY A 408 16.31 -4.96 -5.05
CA GLY A 408 15.73 -3.66 -4.67
C GLY A 408 14.91 -3.74 -3.38
N PHE A 409 13.77 -3.05 -3.31
CA PHE A 409 12.99 -2.92 -2.07
C PHE A 409 11.47 -2.86 -2.33
N GLY A 410 10.69 -3.63 -1.61
CA GLY A 410 9.23 -3.73 -1.72
C GLY A 410 8.73 -4.94 -2.51
N ASN A 411 9.59 -5.69 -3.19
CA ASN A 411 9.14 -6.67 -4.19
C ASN A 411 8.65 -8.00 -3.58
N SER A 412 7.73 -8.69 -4.24
CA SER A 412 7.23 -9.99 -3.82
C SER A 412 7.16 -10.98 -4.99
N GLY A 413 7.59 -12.22 -4.78
CA GLY A 413 7.66 -13.27 -5.81
C GLY A 413 9.09 -13.51 -6.30
N SER A 414 9.32 -13.64 -7.61
CA SER A 414 10.62 -14.08 -8.15
C SER A 414 11.24 -13.16 -9.20
N ASN A 415 12.56 -12.94 -9.13
CA ASN A 415 13.36 -12.23 -10.14
C ASN A 415 12.87 -10.81 -10.49
N ASN A 416 12.18 -10.12 -9.58
CA ASN A 416 11.74 -8.74 -9.81
C ASN A 416 12.86 -7.75 -9.49
N VAL A 417 12.99 -6.66 -10.27
CA VAL A 417 14.06 -5.66 -10.10
C VAL A 417 13.46 -4.26 -9.92
N GLY A 418 13.84 -3.55 -8.86
CA GLY A 418 13.37 -2.20 -8.55
C GLY A 418 12.52 -2.17 -7.28
N PHE A 419 11.37 -1.49 -7.32
CA PHE A 419 10.59 -1.18 -6.12
C PHE A 419 9.15 -1.69 -6.15
N PHE A 420 8.71 -2.33 -5.06
CA PHE A 420 7.30 -2.74 -4.84
C PHE A 420 6.63 -3.58 -5.95
N ASN A 421 7.41 -4.30 -6.77
CA ASN A 421 6.84 -5.14 -7.83
C ASN A 421 6.36 -6.50 -7.29
N THR A 422 5.24 -7.03 -7.77
CA THR A 422 4.67 -8.31 -7.31
C THR A 422 4.49 -9.34 -8.44
N GLY A 423 4.92 -10.57 -8.23
CA GLY A 423 4.83 -11.65 -9.23
C GLY A 423 6.22 -12.07 -9.71
N SER A 424 6.43 -12.19 -11.02
CA SER A 424 7.68 -12.73 -11.58
C SER A 424 8.32 -11.83 -12.64
N GLY A 425 9.64 -11.62 -12.56
CA GLY A 425 10.45 -11.02 -13.64
C GLY A 425 10.14 -9.56 -13.99
N ASN A 426 9.38 -8.84 -13.16
CA ASN A 426 9.02 -7.45 -13.45
C ASN A 426 10.17 -6.49 -13.12
N VAL A 427 10.36 -5.44 -13.92
CA VAL A 427 11.41 -4.43 -13.70
C VAL A 427 10.82 -3.03 -13.63
N GLY A 428 11.16 -2.29 -12.58
CA GLY A 428 10.74 -0.91 -12.36
C GLY A 428 10.01 -0.73 -11.04
N ILE A 429 8.82 -0.12 -11.04
CA ILE A 429 8.13 0.30 -9.81
C ILE A 429 6.65 -0.10 -9.80
N PHE A 430 6.16 -0.75 -8.74
CA PHE A 430 4.76 -1.14 -8.54
C PHE A 430 4.13 -1.97 -9.69
N ASN A 431 4.92 -2.66 -10.50
CA ASN A 431 4.37 -3.57 -11.51
C ASN A 431 3.84 -4.86 -10.84
N SER A 432 2.79 -5.45 -11.40
CA SER A 432 2.22 -6.71 -10.94
C SER A 432 2.01 -7.71 -12.08
N GLY A 433 2.18 -9.00 -11.79
CA GLY A 433 2.05 -10.07 -12.79
C GLY A 433 3.42 -10.57 -13.27
N ASN A 434 3.62 -10.71 -14.58
CA ASN A 434 4.78 -11.42 -15.13
C ASN A 434 5.53 -10.66 -16.25
N GLY A 435 6.80 -10.32 -16.01
CA GLY A 435 7.72 -9.84 -17.04
C GLY A 435 7.51 -8.41 -17.52
N SER A 436 6.75 -7.57 -16.81
CA SER A 436 6.46 -6.19 -17.22
C SER A 436 7.60 -5.22 -16.89
N TRP A 437 7.82 -4.20 -17.73
CA TRP A 437 8.89 -3.21 -17.66
C TRP A 437 8.33 -1.79 -17.50
N GLY A 438 8.63 -1.10 -16.40
CA GLY A 438 8.26 0.31 -16.18
C GLY A 438 7.54 0.56 -14.86
N ILE A 439 6.39 1.23 -14.87
CA ILE A 439 5.73 1.71 -13.63
C ILE A 439 4.24 1.33 -13.62
N PHE A 440 3.71 0.80 -12.51
CA PHE A 440 2.28 0.50 -12.31
C PHE A 440 1.62 -0.43 -13.36
N ASN A 441 2.38 -1.18 -14.15
CA ASN A 441 1.77 -2.11 -15.12
C ASN A 441 1.23 -3.35 -14.40
N SER A 442 0.05 -3.85 -14.77
CA SER A 442 -0.56 -5.05 -14.15
C SER A 442 -0.99 -6.08 -15.20
N GLY A 443 -0.24 -7.16 -15.36
CA GLY A 443 -0.50 -8.07 -16.47
C GLY A 443 0.65 -9.00 -16.83
N SER A 444 1.01 -9.02 -18.12
CA SER A 444 2.07 -9.88 -18.64
C SER A 444 2.81 -9.24 -19.81
N ILE A 445 4.11 -9.00 -19.62
CA ILE A 445 5.01 -8.48 -20.65
C ILE A 445 4.60 -7.06 -21.14
N ASP A 446 4.03 -6.26 -20.23
CA ASP A 446 3.61 -4.89 -20.53
C ASP A 446 4.78 -3.90 -20.33
N THR A 447 4.92 -2.91 -21.21
CA THR A 447 6.04 -1.95 -21.18
C THR A 447 5.57 -0.50 -21.12
N GLY A 448 6.02 0.27 -20.13
CA GLY A 448 5.71 1.69 -19.98
C GLY A 448 5.06 2.02 -18.63
N ILE A 449 3.96 2.78 -18.62
CA ILE A 449 3.31 3.24 -17.38
C ILE A 449 1.82 2.87 -17.34
N GLY A 450 1.40 2.16 -16.30
CA GLY A 450 -0.02 1.97 -15.96
C GLY A 450 -0.81 1.10 -16.95
N ASN A 451 -0.14 0.28 -17.77
CA ASN A 451 -0.83 -0.61 -18.70
C ASN A 451 -1.37 -1.85 -17.97
N THR A 452 -2.54 -2.36 -18.37
CA THR A 452 -3.21 -3.47 -17.69
C THR A 452 -3.65 -4.57 -18.66
N GLY A 453 -2.97 -5.71 -18.67
CA GLY A 453 -3.39 -6.84 -19.49
C GLY A 453 -2.25 -7.75 -19.98
N MET A 454 -1.93 -7.68 -21.27
CA MET A 454 -0.84 -8.45 -21.86
C MET A 454 -0.25 -7.79 -23.10
N LEU A 455 1.09 -7.69 -23.16
CA LEU A 455 1.86 -7.14 -24.29
C LEU A 455 1.48 -5.69 -24.65
N ASP A 456 0.91 -4.92 -23.72
CA ASP A 456 0.57 -3.52 -23.92
C ASP A 456 1.82 -2.63 -23.80
N THR A 457 2.00 -1.66 -24.72
CA THR A 457 3.16 -0.76 -24.76
C THR A 457 2.75 0.71 -24.71
N GLY A 458 3.30 1.47 -23.78
CA GLY A 458 3.11 2.93 -23.65
C GLY A 458 2.43 3.32 -22.34
N LEU A 459 1.34 4.09 -22.39
CA LEU A 459 0.73 4.72 -21.20
C LEU A 459 -0.75 4.35 -21.04
N TRP A 460 -1.14 3.76 -19.91
CA TRP A 460 -2.55 3.55 -19.51
C TRP A 460 -3.40 2.78 -20.54
N ASN A 461 -2.80 1.86 -21.29
CA ASN A 461 -3.55 0.96 -22.16
C ASN A 461 -4.14 -0.21 -21.36
N ALA A 462 -5.28 -0.76 -21.77
CA ALA A 462 -5.94 -1.86 -21.09
C ALA A 462 -6.44 -2.94 -22.05
N GLY A 463 -5.84 -4.13 -22.02
CA GLY A 463 -6.36 -5.32 -22.69
C GLY A 463 -5.24 -6.19 -23.26
N THR A 464 -5.09 -6.24 -24.59
CA THR A 464 -4.03 -7.04 -25.22
C THR A 464 -3.38 -6.39 -26.43
N THR A 465 -2.04 -6.34 -26.44
CA THR A 465 -1.22 -5.94 -27.60
C THR A 465 -1.53 -4.52 -28.12
N ASN A 466 -1.94 -3.60 -27.25
CA ASN A 466 -2.14 -2.21 -27.60
C ASN A 466 -0.82 -1.43 -27.57
N SER A 467 -0.67 -0.41 -28.41
CA SER A 467 0.54 0.42 -28.47
C SER A 467 0.20 1.90 -28.54
N GLY A 468 0.78 2.72 -27.67
CA GLY A 468 0.52 4.16 -27.58
C GLY A 468 -0.06 4.53 -26.22
N SER A 469 -1.22 5.18 -26.15
CA SER A 469 -1.78 5.60 -24.86
C SER A 469 -3.29 5.54 -24.76
N PHE A 470 -3.81 5.23 -23.56
CA PHE A 470 -5.24 5.21 -23.23
C PHE A 470 -6.11 4.33 -24.14
N ASN A 471 -5.53 3.33 -24.82
CA ASN A 471 -6.30 2.42 -25.65
C ASN A 471 -6.92 1.29 -24.81
N ALA A 472 -8.17 0.92 -25.09
CA ALA A 472 -8.89 -0.14 -24.38
C ALA A 472 -9.36 -1.24 -25.34
N GLY A 473 -9.14 -2.50 -24.99
CA GLY A 473 -9.43 -3.67 -25.82
C GLY A 473 -8.18 -4.27 -26.43
N SER A 474 -8.16 -4.58 -27.74
CA SER A 474 -7.10 -5.39 -28.33
C SER A 474 -6.51 -4.87 -29.64
N ILE A 475 -5.18 -4.97 -29.79
CA ILE A 475 -4.44 -4.66 -31.02
C ILE A 475 -4.69 -3.22 -31.52
N ASN A 476 -4.90 -2.27 -30.60
CA ASN A 476 -5.10 -0.86 -30.95
C ASN A 476 -3.77 -0.11 -30.96
N MET A 477 -3.59 0.81 -31.92
CA MET A 477 -2.38 1.62 -32.07
C MET A 477 -2.70 3.12 -32.08
N GLY A 478 -2.08 3.90 -31.19
CA GLY A 478 -2.24 5.35 -31.13
C GLY A 478 -2.80 5.83 -29.79
N LEU A 479 -3.75 6.77 -29.80
CA LEU A 479 -4.23 7.45 -28.59
C LEU A 479 -5.75 7.28 -28.41
N GLY A 480 -6.19 6.70 -27.30
CA GLY A 480 -7.59 6.72 -26.86
C GLY A 480 -8.56 5.84 -27.66
N ASN A 481 -8.08 4.85 -28.41
CA ASN A 481 -8.95 3.98 -29.20
C ASN A 481 -9.60 2.91 -28.32
N ALA A 482 -10.88 2.56 -28.57
CA ALA A 482 -11.62 1.60 -27.75
C ALA A 482 -12.20 0.48 -28.62
N GLY A 483 -12.07 -0.79 -28.21
CA GLY A 483 -12.47 -1.95 -28.99
C GLY A 483 -11.27 -2.67 -29.59
N ALA A 484 -11.29 -3.02 -30.88
CA ALA A 484 -10.27 -3.92 -31.45
C ALA A 484 -9.74 -3.53 -32.84
N ASN A 485 -8.43 -3.64 -33.03
CA ASN A 485 -7.72 -3.39 -34.30
C ASN A 485 -7.86 -1.93 -34.81
N ASN A 486 -8.02 -0.96 -33.92
CA ASN A 486 -8.16 0.45 -34.30
C ASN A 486 -6.79 1.16 -34.33
N MET A 487 -6.56 2.01 -35.34
CA MET A 487 -5.30 2.75 -35.50
C MET A 487 -5.55 4.25 -35.65
N GLY A 488 -4.91 5.06 -34.81
CA GLY A 488 -4.97 6.52 -34.82
C GLY A 488 -5.48 7.12 -33.51
N LEU A 489 -6.43 8.05 -33.57
CA LEU A 489 -6.88 8.87 -32.44
C LEU A 489 -8.37 8.67 -32.14
N MET A 490 -8.70 8.25 -30.92
CA MET A 490 -10.05 8.24 -30.36
C MET A 490 -11.10 7.50 -31.21
N ASN A 491 -10.73 6.36 -31.80
CA ASN A 491 -11.66 5.55 -32.59
C ASN A 491 -12.33 4.45 -31.72
N PRO A 492 -13.64 4.52 -31.42
CA PRO A 492 -14.38 3.43 -30.78
C PRO A 492 -14.97 2.43 -31.79
N GLY A 493 -14.89 1.14 -31.47
CA GLY A 493 -15.44 0.05 -32.29
C GLY A 493 -14.35 -0.89 -32.82
N THR A 494 -14.41 -1.31 -34.09
CA THR A 494 -13.43 -2.27 -34.63
C THR A 494 -12.93 -1.94 -36.03
N TYR A 495 -11.64 -2.18 -36.27
CA TYR A 495 -10.96 -1.99 -37.55
C TYR A 495 -11.02 -0.55 -38.11
N ASN A 496 -11.05 0.46 -37.23
CA ASN A 496 -11.11 1.86 -37.62
C ASN A 496 -9.70 2.47 -37.77
N LEU A 497 -9.44 3.17 -38.87
CA LEU A 497 -8.17 3.85 -39.18
C LEU A 497 -8.38 5.36 -39.32
N GLY A 498 -7.73 6.17 -38.49
CA GLY A 498 -7.79 7.62 -38.57
C GLY A 498 -8.19 8.27 -37.25
N ILE A 499 -9.13 9.21 -37.28
CA ILE A 499 -9.45 10.08 -36.15
C ILE A 499 -10.96 10.11 -35.89
N LEU A 500 -11.37 9.85 -34.65
CA LEU A 500 -12.75 9.97 -34.15
C LEU A 500 -13.78 9.10 -34.92
N ASN A 501 -13.34 7.97 -35.48
CA ASN A 501 -14.18 7.08 -36.26
C ASN A 501 -14.88 6.04 -35.37
N ALA A 502 -16.23 6.00 -35.44
CA ALA A 502 -17.07 5.20 -34.57
C ALA A 502 -17.77 4.04 -35.32
N GLY A 503 -17.77 2.84 -34.73
CA GLY A 503 -18.39 1.66 -35.35
C GLY A 503 -17.35 0.75 -36.00
N THR A 504 -17.63 0.22 -37.19
CA THR A 504 -16.80 -0.84 -37.81
C THR A 504 -16.25 -0.43 -39.18
N LEU A 505 -14.96 -0.73 -39.43
CA LEU A 505 -14.30 -0.61 -40.74
C LEU A 505 -14.19 0.82 -41.31
N ASN A 506 -14.18 1.83 -40.44
CA ASN A 506 -14.13 3.22 -40.85
C ASN A 506 -12.71 3.71 -41.18
N VAL A 507 -12.51 4.42 -42.30
CA VAL A 507 -11.22 5.04 -42.66
C VAL A 507 -11.39 6.53 -42.93
N GLY A 508 -10.75 7.40 -42.14
CA GLY A 508 -10.83 8.85 -42.32
C GLY A 508 -10.95 9.66 -41.02
N LEU A 509 -11.81 10.67 -41.04
CA LEU A 509 -12.01 11.63 -39.95
C LEU A 509 -13.52 11.78 -39.67
N VAL A 510 -13.97 11.34 -38.49
CA VAL A 510 -15.37 11.41 -38.00
C VAL A 510 -16.39 10.58 -38.80
N ASN A 511 -16.02 9.38 -39.27
CA ASN A 511 -16.95 8.43 -39.88
C ASN A 511 -17.75 7.65 -38.80
N ALA A 512 -18.95 7.18 -39.13
CA ALA A 512 -19.91 6.68 -38.14
C ALA A 512 -20.86 5.55 -38.63
N GLY A 513 -20.39 4.60 -39.45
CA GLY A 513 -21.12 3.36 -39.75
C GLY A 513 -22.44 3.56 -40.50
N ILE A 514 -23.56 3.66 -39.77
CA ILE A 514 -24.81 4.23 -40.29
C ILE A 514 -24.83 5.69 -39.82
N GLY A 515 -24.33 6.60 -40.65
CA GLY A 515 -24.46 8.05 -40.43
C GLY A 515 -23.18 8.84 -40.69
N ASP A 516 -22.47 8.51 -41.76
CA ASP A 516 -21.15 9.08 -42.04
C ASP A 516 -21.23 10.60 -42.32
N MET A 517 -20.33 11.40 -41.74
CA MET A 517 -20.34 12.88 -41.81
C MET A 517 -19.02 13.47 -42.31
N GLY A 518 -19.06 14.26 -43.39
CA GLY A 518 -17.87 14.50 -44.22
C GLY A 518 -18.17 14.62 -45.72
N SER A 519 -17.34 14.01 -46.57
CA SER A 519 -17.57 13.94 -48.03
C SER A 519 -17.27 12.54 -48.55
N PHE A 520 -18.07 12.05 -49.51
CA PHE A 520 -18.04 10.67 -50.04
C PHE A 520 -18.46 9.56 -49.06
N ASN A 521 -19.24 9.95 -48.06
CA ASN A 521 -19.76 9.12 -46.98
C ASN A 521 -20.72 8.02 -47.48
N SER A 522 -20.67 6.79 -46.95
CA SER A 522 -21.45 5.67 -47.51
C SER A 522 -22.08 4.73 -46.46
N GLY A 523 -23.41 4.71 -46.41
CA GLY A 523 -24.18 4.13 -45.29
C GLY A 523 -25.64 4.59 -45.33
N VAL A 524 -26.32 4.63 -44.19
CA VAL A 524 -27.61 5.33 -44.05
C VAL A 524 -27.39 6.57 -43.15
N ASP A 525 -28.09 7.69 -43.35
CA ASP A 525 -28.05 8.95 -42.57
C ASP A 525 -26.80 9.86 -42.78
N ASN A 526 -26.22 9.89 -43.99
CA ASN A 526 -24.93 10.57 -44.21
C ASN A 526 -25.03 12.09 -44.52
N TRP A 527 -24.28 12.91 -43.77
CA TRP A 527 -24.35 14.38 -43.84
C TRP A 527 -23.10 15.03 -44.46
N GLY A 528 -23.27 15.86 -45.51
CA GLY A 528 -22.16 16.57 -46.17
C GLY A 528 -22.21 16.60 -47.71
N PHE A 529 -21.09 16.35 -48.40
CA PHE A 529 -20.91 16.57 -49.85
C PHE A 529 -20.53 15.28 -50.63
N ALA A 530 -21.27 14.95 -51.69
CA ALA A 530 -21.03 13.79 -52.57
C ALA A 530 -21.18 12.38 -51.92
N ASN A 531 -22.12 12.24 -50.99
CA ASN A 531 -22.37 11.03 -50.19
C ASN A 531 -23.35 10.02 -50.86
N ALA A 532 -23.38 8.76 -50.42
CA ALA A 532 -24.23 7.71 -51.01
C ALA A 532 -24.87 6.73 -50.01
N GLY A 533 -26.01 6.13 -50.38
CA GLY A 533 -26.75 5.17 -49.56
C GLY A 533 -28.19 5.62 -49.26
N GLY A 534 -28.62 5.67 -47.99
CA GLY A 534 -29.97 6.15 -47.61
C GLY A 534 -29.93 7.31 -46.60
N PHE A 535 -31.04 8.03 -46.37
CA PHE A 535 -31.14 9.08 -45.32
C PHE A 535 -30.13 10.26 -45.38
N ASN A 536 -29.37 10.41 -46.47
CA ASN A 536 -28.34 11.43 -46.68
C ASN A 536 -28.89 12.83 -46.96
N LEU A 537 -28.19 13.87 -46.48
CA LEU A 537 -28.61 15.27 -46.60
C LEU A 537 -27.39 16.22 -46.66
N GLY A 538 -27.51 17.35 -47.35
CA GLY A 538 -26.38 18.12 -47.89
C GLY A 538 -26.38 18.13 -49.42
N ALA A 539 -25.25 18.44 -50.07
CA ALA A 539 -25.20 18.67 -51.52
C ALA A 539 -24.52 17.53 -52.30
N PHE A 540 -25.04 17.17 -53.48
CA PHE A 540 -24.55 16.06 -54.33
C PHE A 540 -24.70 14.65 -53.71
N ASN A 541 -25.57 14.47 -52.73
CA ASN A 541 -25.76 13.18 -52.04
C ASN A 541 -26.82 12.30 -52.72
N SER A 542 -26.73 10.98 -52.58
CA SER A 542 -27.70 10.01 -53.13
C SER A 542 -28.43 9.22 -52.02
N GLY A 543 -29.76 9.39 -51.95
CA GLY A 543 -30.71 8.71 -51.02
C GLY A 543 -30.93 9.44 -49.70
N GLY A 544 -32.20 9.71 -49.30
CA GLY A 544 -32.63 10.53 -48.15
C GLY A 544 -33.77 9.89 -47.30
N PRO A 545 -34.28 10.52 -46.21
CA PRO A 545 -35.08 9.83 -45.17
C PRO A 545 -36.49 9.29 -45.50
N GLU A 546 -36.85 8.15 -44.90
CA GLU A 546 -38.18 7.50 -44.87
C GLU A 546 -38.85 7.59 -43.48
N VAL A 547 -40.20 7.58 -43.41
CA VAL A 547 -41.06 6.77 -42.49
C VAL A 547 -42.50 6.76 -43.07
N ARG A 548 -43.28 5.69 -42.88
CA ARG A 548 -44.71 5.56 -43.26
C ARG A 548 -45.61 5.19 -42.06
N ASP A 549 -46.94 5.23 -42.27
CA ASP A 549 -48.03 4.72 -41.38
C ASP A 549 -48.45 5.68 -40.23
N ALA A 550 -49.71 5.81 -39.76
CA ALA A 550 -50.91 4.96 -39.87
C ALA A 550 -52.06 5.47 -40.76
N SER A 551 -51.90 6.62 -41.41
CA SER A 551 -52.85 7.12 -42.43
C SER A 551 -52.16 7.62 -43.72
N GLY A 552 -50.86 7.35 -43.86
CA GLY A 552 -50.17 7.36 -45.16
C GLY A 552 -49.78 8.71 -45.76
N TYR A 553 -49.93 9.82 -45.04
CA TYR A 553 -49.51 11.15 -45.52
C TYR A 553 -48.10 11.53 -45.04
N SER A 554 -47.27 11.99 -45.97
CA SER A 554 -46.01 12.71 -45.71
C SER A 554 -45.93 13.93 -46.63
N LEU A 555 -45.45 15.07 -46.11
CA LEU A 555 -45.51 16.37 -46.77
C LEU A 555 -44.10 16.90 -47.07
N GLY A 556 -43.61 16.62 -48.29
CA GLY A 556 -42.35 17.15 -48.83
C GLY A 556 -42.42 17.18 -50.35
N TYR A 557 -42.62 18.38 -50.93
CA TYR A 557 -43.23 18.53 -52.26
C TYR A 557 -42.29 18.39 -53.48
N GLY A 558 -41.86 17.16 -53.78
CA GLY A 558 -41.90 16.60 -55.14
C GLY A 558 -41.12 17.24 -56.29
N ASN A 559 -40.03 17.97 -56.07
CA ASN A 559 -39.17 18.43 -57.17
C ASN A 559 -38.23 17.30 -57.67
N VAL A 560 -38.12 17.10 -58.99
CA VAL A 560 -37.30 16.04 -59.63
C VAL A 560 -36.54 16.59 -60.85
N GLY A 561 -35.22 16.74 -60.76
CA GLY A 561 -34.37 17.22 -61.85
C GLY A 561 -33.54 18.46 -61.50
N PHE A 562 -33.01 19.17 -62.51
CA PHE A 562 -32.02 20.24 -62.32
C PHE A 562 -32.63 21.64 -62.33
N ALA A 563 -32.09 22.54 -61.50
CA ALA A 563 -32.39 23.99 -61.49
C ALA A 563 -33.88 24.38 -61.34
N ASN A 564 -34.71 23.53 -60.76
CA ASN A 564 -36.12 23.83 -60.49
C ASN A 564 -36.29 24.64 -59.19
N THR A 565 -37.25 25.58 -59.15
CA THR A 565 -37.56 26.42 -57.98
C THR A 565 -39.07 26.51 -57.73
N GLY A 566 -39.49 26.48 -56.46
CA GLY A 566 -40.90 26.30 -56.05
C GLY A 566 -41.22 24.83 -55.72
N ALA A 567 -42.48 24.40 -55.83
CA ALA A 567 -42.94 23.06 -55.40
C ALA A 567 -43.33 22.13 -56.57
N THR A 568 -43.22 20.81 -56.41
CA THR A 568 -43.75 19.76 -57.33
C THR A 568 -43.32 19.88 -58.80
N ASN A 569 -42.11 20.33 -59.10
CA ASN A 569 -41.60 20.52 -60.46
C ASN A 569 -40.73 19.35 -60.96
N THR A 570 -40.97 18.81 -62.15
CA THR A 570 -40.11 17.79 -62.79
C THR A 570 -39.49 18.25 -64.11
N GLY A 571 -38.23 17.91 -64.36
CA GLY A 571 -37.47 18.32 -65.55
C GLY A 571 -36.38 19.37 -65.26
N PHE A 572 -36.21 20.36 -66.14
CA PHE A 572 -35.07 21.28 -66.11
C PHE A 572 -35.49 22.76 -66.09
N GLY A 573 -35.03 23.51 -65.08
CA GLY A 573 -35.10 24.97 -65.04
C GLY A 573 -36.51 25.56 -64.93
N ASN A 574 -37.45 24.86 -64.27
CA ASN A 574 -38.81 25.34 -64.07
C ASN A 574 -38.92 26.23 -62.81
N SER A 575 -39.83 27.21 -62.82
CA SER A 575 -40.08 28.13 -61.70
C SER A 575 -41.56 28.25 -61.35
N GLY A 576 -41.90 28.08 -60.08
CA GLY A 576 -43.27 28.09 -59.55
C GLY A 576 -43.73 26.70 -59.10
N ASN A 577 -45.03 26.39 -59.15
CA ASN A 577 -45.60 25.19 -58.53
C ASN A 577 -46.25 24.20 -59.52
N THR A 578 -45.90 22.92 -59.42
CA THR A 578 -46.50 21.80 -60.19
C THR A 578 -46.25 21.86 -61.69
N ASN A 579 -45.00 22.10 -62.11
CA ASN A 579 -44.62 22.16 -63.52
C ASN A 579 -43.90 20.90 -64.01
N THR A 580 -44.01 20.55 -65.30
CA THR A 580 -43.26 19.44 -65.91
C THR A 580 -42.68 19.84 -67.27
N GLY A 581 -41.39 19.53 -67.49
CA GLY A 581 -40.68 19.79 -68.74
C GLY A 581 -39.51 20.75 -68.60
N PHE A 582 -39.32 21.67 -69.57
CA PHE A 582 -38.13 22.52 -69.66
C PHE A 582 -38.50 24.02 -69.70
N TRP A 583 -37.82 24.81 -68.86
CA TRP A 583 -37.89 26.28 -68.82
C TRP A 583 -39.32 26.86 -68.73
N ASN A 584 -40.22 26.20 -67.99
CA ASN A 584 -41.54 26.74 -67.72
C ASN A 584 -41.51 27.71 -66.53
N SER A 585 -42.29 28.79 -66.59
CA SER A 585 -42.50 29.71 -65.47
C SER A 585 -43.98 29.91 -65.21
N GLY A 586 -44.41 29.69 -63.97
CA GLY A 586 -45.82 29.73 -63.56
C GLY A 586 -46.22 28.56 -62.66
N ASN A 587 -47.52 28.30 -62.56
CA ASN A 587 -48.05 27.15 -61.82
C ASN A 587 -48.84 26.23 -62.77
N LEU A 588 -48.79 24.92 -62.55
CA LEU A 588 -49.52 23.89 -63.31
C LEU A 588 -49.22 23.90 -64.82
N VAL A 589 -47.94 24.06 -65.19
CA VAL A 589 -47.48 24.15 -66.59
C VAL A 589 -46.83 22.84 -67.08
N THR A 590 -47.21 22.35 -68.26
CA THR A 590 -46.62 21.14 -68.87
C THR A 590 -46.08 21.39 -70.28
N GLY A 591 -44.77 21.27 -70.48
CA GLY A 591 -44.14 21.36 -71.80
C GLY A 591 -42.83 22.14 -71.84
N LEU A 592 -42.66 22.99 -72.85
CA LEU A 592 -41.37 23.58 -73.21
C LEU A 592 -41.49 25.10 -73.43
N GLY A 593 -40.81 25.88 -72.60
CA GLY A 593 -40.68 27.34 -72.76
C GLY A 593 -41.97 28.13 -72.61
N ASN A 594 -42.97 27.62 -71.89
CA ASN A 594 -44.21 28.36 -71.62
C ASN A 594 -43.98 29.39 -70.49
N ALA A 595 -44.41 30.64 -70.69
CA ALA A 595 -44.19 31.73 -69.74
C ALA A 595 -45.51 32.38 -69.31
N PHE A 596 -45.81 32.30 -68.01
CA PHE A 596 -47.03 32.81 -67.39
C PHE A 596 -46.85 34.26 -66.89
N ASN A 597 -47.78 35.17 -67.23
CA ASN A 597 -47.66 36.59 -66.86
C ASN A 597 -48.87 37.21 -66.10
N VAL A 598 -49.98 36.49 -65.87
CA VAL A 598 -51.11 37.05 -65.08
C VAL A 598 -51.94 35.98 -64.37
N THR A 599 -52.23 36.17 -63.08
CA THR A 599 -52.87 35.19 -62.19
C THR A 599 -54.38 35.06 -62.39
N PRO A 600 -54.86 33.85 -62.75
CA PRO A 600 -55.88 33.19 -61.91
C PRO A 600 -55.41 31.83 -61.39
N ALA A 601 -55.87 31.44 -60.19
CA ALA A 601 -55.54 30.13 -59.63
C ALA A 601 -56.27 29.00 -60.40
N GLY A 602 -55.53 27.95 -60.79
CA GLY A 602 -56.08 26.74 -61.42
C GLY A 602 -55.98 26.66 -62.94
N ALA A 603 -55.46 27.68 -63.64
CA ALA A 603 -55.29 27.67 -65.09
C ALA A 603 -54.04 26.88 -65.51
N THR A 604 -54.21 25.72 -66.15
CA THR A 604 -53.12 24.89 -66.70
C THR A 604 -52.67 25.38 -68.08
N SER A 605 -51.38 25.58 -68.32
CA SER A 605 -50.85 25.80 -69.68
C SER A 605 -50.07 24.58 -70.19
N SER A 606 -50.23 24.24 -71.47
CA SER A 606 -49.66 23.02 -72.05
C SER A 606 -49.11 23.19 -73.47
N GLY A 607 -48.00 22.53 -73.77
CA GLY A 607 -47.39 22.50 -75.10
C GLY A 607 -46.11 23.35 -75.21
N PHE A 608 -45.95 24.09 -76.29
CA PHE A 608 -44.68 24.75 -76.64
C PHE A 608 -44.83 26.27 -76.82
N GLY A 609 -44.06 27.04 -76.04
CA GLY A 609 -43.89 28.48 -76.23
C GLY A 609 -45.17 29.32 -76.08
N ASN A 610 -46.14 28.88 -75.29
CA ASN A 610 -47.35 29.67 -75.02
C ASN A 610 -47.07 30.76 -73.97
N THR A 611 -47.78 31.89 -74.07
CA THR A 611 -47.56 33.08 -73.23
C THR A 611 -48.87 33.61 -72.64
N GLY A 612 -49.18 33.19 -71.41
CA GLY A 612 -50.37 33.58 -70.65
C GLY A 612 -51.03 32.40 -69.93
N ALA A 613 -52.32 32.53 -69.58
CA ALA A 613 -53.00 31.66 -68.62
C ALA A 613 -54.03 30.72 -69.27
N GLY A 614 -53.88 29.40 -69.11
CA GLY A 614 -54.85 28.43 -69.62
C GLY A 614 -54.66 28.01 -71.08
N ASP A 615 -53.53 28.38 -71.69
CA ASP A 615 -53.26 28.14 -73.11
C ASP A 615 -52.78 26.72 -73.40
N SER A 616 -53.27 26.12 -74.50
CA SER A 616 -52.90 24.77 -74.96
C SER A 616 -52.47 24.75 -76.43
N GLY A 617 -51.36 24.05 -76.72
CA GLY A 617 -50.83 23.89 -78.08
C GLY A 617 -49.52 24.64 -78.30
N PHE A 618 -49.40 25.41 -79.37
CA PHE A 618 -48.14 25.99 -79.83
C PHE A 618 -48.24 27.50 -80.03
N LEU A 619 -47.31 28.25 -79.43
CA LEU A 619 -47.07 29.68 -79.70
C LEU A 619 -48.29 30.60 -79.51
N ASN A 620 -49.23 30.24 -78.63
CA ASN A 620 -50.35 31.11 -78.30
C ASN A 620 -49.90 32.27 -77.38
N SER A 621 -50.58 33.41 -77.45
CA SER A 621 -50.33 34.60 -76.64
C SER A 621 -51.65 35.23 -76.20
N GLY A 622 -51.93 35.18 -74.89
CA GLY A 622 -53.21 35.53 -74.31
C GLY A 622 -53.64 34.51 -73.26
N ASN A 623 -54.92 34.50 -72.89
CA ASN A 623 -55.46 33.62 -71.86
C ASN A 623 -56.58 32.73 -72.40
N GLY A 624 -56.49 31.42 -72.18
CA GLY A 624 -57.54 30.44 -72.47
C GLY A 624 -57.55 29.94 -73.92
N ASN A 625 -56.44 30.07 -74.64
CA ASN A 625 -56.35 29.72 -76.06
C ASN A 625 -56.13 28.22 -76.30
N ALA A 626 -56.57 27.72 -77.45
CA ALA A 626 -56.27 26.37 -77.90
C ALA A 626 -55.87 26.32 -79.38
N GLY A 627 -54.76 25.65 -79.69
CA GLY A 627 -54.30 25.44 -81.06
C GLY A 627 -52.95 26.10 -81.34
N TYR A 628 -52.83 26.83 -82.45
CA TYR A 628 -51.57 27.39 -82.94
C TYR A 628 -51.64 28.90 -83.13
N GLY A 629 -50.73 29.64 -82.50
CA GLY A 629 -50.45 31.04 -82.82
C GLY A 629 -51.59 32.03 -82.55
N ASN A 630 -52.54 31.70 -81.67
CA ASN A 630 -53.65 32.61 -81.36
C ASN A 630 -53.15 33.74 -80.44
N ALA A 631 -53.46 34.99 -80.78
CA ALA A 631 -52.98 36.22 -80.12
C ALA A 631 -54.13 37.03 -79.48
N ALA A 632 -55.19 36.34 -79.06
CA ALA A 632 -56.40 36.87 -78.45
C ALA A 632 -56.65 36.12 -77.12
N ASN A 633 -57.76 36.39 -76.43
CA ASN A 633 -58.17 35.59 -75.27
C ASN A 633 -59.30 34.63 -75.64
N TYR A 634 -59.30 33.43 -75.04
CA TYR A 634 -60.31 32.38 -75.19
C TYR A 634 -60.50 31.88 -76.64
N SER A 635 -59.46 32.02 -77.47
CA SER A 635 -59.55 31.74 -78.92
C SER A 635 -59.08 30.34 -79.27
N MET A 636 -59.82 29.67 -80.16
CA MET A 636 -59.62 28.27 -80.54
C MET A 636 -59.35 28.15 -82.04
N GLY A 637 -58.21 27.57 -82.42
CA GLY A 637 -57.86 27.27 -83.82
C GLY A 637 -56.48 27.79 -84.21
N PHE A 638 -56.39 28.47 -85.35
CA PHE A 638 -55.13 28.80 -86.02
C PHE A 638 -55.00 30.30 -86.32
N MET A 639 -53.99 30.96 -85.75
CA MET A 639 -53.62 32.36 -85.97
C MET A 639 -54.78 33.38 -85.86
N ASN A 640 -55.72 33.17 -84.94
CA ASN A 640 -56.73 34.18 -84.60
C ASN A 640 -56.07 35.30 -83.77
N SER A 641 -56.39 36.58 -84.03
CA SER A 641 -55.64 37.72 -83.47
C SER A 641 -56.52 38.87 -82.96
N GLN A 642 -56.13 39.51 -81.85
CA GLN A 642 -56.83 40.64 -81.22
C GLN A 642 -58.33 40.46 -81.00
N GLY A 643 -58.77 40.12 -79.79
CA GLY A 643 -60.21 40.07 -79.44
C GLY A 643 -60.48 39.11 -78.28
N GLN A 644 -61.73 38.68 -78.14
CA GLN A 644 -62.11 37.60 -77.23
C GLN A 644 -62.97 36.55 -77.94
N SER A 645 -62.70 35.27 -77.65
CA SER A 645 -63.48 34.11 -78.10
C SER A 645 -63.56 33.96 -79.63
N GLN A 646 -62.43 34.10 -80.32
CA GLN A 646 -62.37 33.87 -81.77
C GLN A 646 -62.19 32.37 -82.06
N VAL A 647 -63.00 31.80 -82.95
CA VAL A 647 -63.01 30.35 -83.23
C VAL A 647 -62.79 30.08 -84.71
N GLY A 648 -61.72 29.36 -85.05
CA GLY A 648 -61.41 28.92 -86.42
C GLY A 648 -60.06 29.43 -86.92
N PHE A 649 -60.02 30.09 -88.09
CA PHE A 649 -58.76 30.38 -88.81
C PHE A 649 -58.63 31.87 -89.18
N TYR A 650 -57.53 32.52 -88.76
CA TYR A 650 -57.22 33.91 -89.14
C TYR A 650 -58.34 34.93 -88.88
N ASN A 651 -59.20 34.73 -87.87
CA ASN A 651 -60.16 35.75 -87.47
C ASN A 651 -59.45 36.91 -86.75
N SER A 652 -60.04 38.11 -86.78
CA SER A 652 -59.44 39.30 -86.18
C SER A 652 -60.45 40.33 -85.67
N GLY A 653 -60.01 41.19 -84.75
CA GLY A 653 -60.82 42.30 -84.23
C GLY A 653 -61.65 41.94 -82.99
N ALA A 654 -62.16 42.98 -82.32
CA ALA A 654 -62.64 42.91 -80.94
C ALA A 654 -63.83 41.96 -80.71
N GLY A 655 -64.56 41.58 -81.75
CA GLY A 655 -65.71 40.70 -81.66
C GLY A 655 -65.38 39.20 -81.58
N SER A 656 -66.35 38.42 -81.11
CA SER A 656 -66.27 36.95 -81.00
C SER A 656 -66.56 36.27 -82.33
N ASN A 657 -65.62 36.41 -83.26
CA ASN A 657 -65.70 35.93 -84.63
C ASN A 657 -65.57 34.39 -84.73
N VAL A 658 -66.46 33.74 -85.49
CA VAL A 658 -66.48 32.28 -85.70
C VAL A 658 -66.39 31.94 -87.18
N GLY A 659 -65.45 31.07 -87.55
CA GLY A 659 -65.21 30.63 -88.93
C GLY A 659 -63.82 31.03 -89.41
N ALA A 660 -63.70 31.66 -90.58
CA ALA A 660 -62.39 31.96 -91.16
C ALA A 660 -62.29 33.34 -91.81
N TRP A 661 -61.15 34.02 -91.60
CA TRP A 661 -60.83 35.36 -92.11
C TRP A 661 -61.83 36.48 -91.74
N ASN A 662 -62.71 36.27 -90.76
CA ASN A 662 -63.64 37.32 -90.34
C ASN A 662 -62.90 38.43 -89.58
N SER A 663 -63.38 39.68 -89.69
CA SER A 663 -62.71 40.85 -89.12
C SER A 663 -63.67 41.85 -88.48
N GLY A 664 -63.23 42.49 -87.39
CA GLY A 664 -63.90 43.65 -86.79
C GLY A 664 -64.53 43.39 -85.42
N ASN A 665 -65.48 44.26 -85.04
CA ASN A 665 -65.97 44.36 -83.66
C ASN A 665 -67.24 43.55 -83.40
N GLY A 666 -67.96 43.12 -84.45
CA GLY A 666 -69.11 42.21 -84.33
C GLY A 666 -68.69 40.74 -84.16
N GLY A 667 -69.58 39.93 -83.61
CA GLY A 667 -69.47 38.46 -83.56
C GLY A 667 -69.80 37.85 -84.91
N ASN A 668 -68.99 38.11 -85.94
CA ASN A 668 -69.26 37.61 -87.29
C ASN A 668 -69.14 36.09 -87.36
N VAL A 669 -70.06 35.42 -88.07
CA VAL A 669 -70.09 33.97 -88.25
C VAL A 669 -70.00 33.59 -89.72
N GLY A 670 -68.94 32.90 -90.13
CA GLY A 670 -68.77 32.36 -91.48
C GLY A 670 -67.41 32.66 -92.09
N PHE A 671 -67.37 33.22 -93.30
CA PHE A 671 -66.13 33.40 -94.07
C PHE A 671 -65.93 34.85 -94.54
N ASN A 672 -64.82 35.47 -94.14
CA ASN A 672 -64.38 36.80 -94.58
C ASN A 672 -65.45 37.90 -94.45
N ASN A 673 -66.29 37.81 -93.42
CA ASN A 673 -67.18 38.92 -93.07
C ASN A 673 -66.38 40.01 -92.35
N SER A 674 -66.79 41.26 -92.49
CA SER A 674 -66.11 42.42 -91.90
C SER A 674 -67.09 43.39 -91.28
N GLY A 675 -66.71 44.06 -90.19
CA GLY A 675 -67.46 45.21 -89.67
C GLY A 675 -67.79 45.20 -88.18
N ALA A 676 -68.79 46.01 -87.83
CA ALA A 676 -69.16 46.27 -86.44
C ALA A 676 -70.29 45.38 -85.90
N GLY A 677 -71.12 44.79 -86.76
CA GLY A 677 -72.24 43.94 -86.35
C GLY A 677 -72.02 42.46 -86.62
N ASP A 678 -72.92 41.64 -86.08
CA ASP A 678 -72.80 40.18 -86.02
C ASP A 678 -73.15 39.51 -87.36
N ASN A 679 -72.39 39.82 -88.42
CA ASN A 679 -72.72 39.38 -89.77
C ASN A 679 -72.62 37.85 -89.92
N ILE A 680 -73.59 37.23 -90.61
CA ILE A 680 -73.66 35.77 -90.78
C ILE A 680 -73.57 35.40 -92.26
N GLY A 681 -72.57 34.61 -92.64
CA GLY A 681 -72.42 34.07 -94.00
C GLY A 681 -71.06 34.35 -94.62
N PHE A 682 -71.01 34.90 -95.83
CA PHE A 682 -69.80 35.00 -96.63
C PHE A 682 -69.60 36.41 -97.20
N PHE A 683 -68.44 37.03 -96.95
CA PHE A 683 -68.04 38.32 -97.54
C PHE A 683 -68.99 39.50 -97.23
N ASN A 684 -69.77 39.46 -96.15
CA ASN A 684 -70.62 40.59 -95.76
C ASN A 684 -69.79 41.72 -95.12
N SER A 685 -70.27 42.97 -95.19
CA SER A 685 -69.51 44.15 -94.72
C SER A 685 -70.40 45.25 -94.13
N ASN A 686 -70.34 45.46 -92.80
CA ASN A 686 -71.16 46.48 -92.15
C ASN A 686 -70.42 47.50 -91.28
N THR A 687 -71.12 48.56 -90.89
CA THR A 687 -70.57 49.70 -90.10
C THR A 687 -71.25 49.91 -88.75
N ASP A 688 -72.44 49.36 -88.57
CA ASP A 688 -73.27 49.48 -87.37
C ASP A 688 -73.37 48.12 -86.64
N SER A 689 -73.16 48.12 -85.33
CA SER A 689 -73.26 46.92 -84.51
C SER A 689 -74.69 46.45 -84.27
N GLY A 690 -75.69 47.34 -84.40
CA GLY A 690 -77.10 46.98 -84.18
C GLY A 690 -77.76 46.22 -85.33
N ASN A 691 -77.12 46.14 -86.50
CA ASN A 691 -77.76 45.74 -87.75
C ASN A 691 -76.87 44.74 -88.54
N PRO A 692 -76.97 43.42 -88.26
CA PRO A 692 -76.15 42.40 -88.91
C PRO A 692 -76.60 42.10 -90.35
N ASP A 693 -75.63 42.01 -91.26
CA ASP A 693 -75.87 41.51 -92.62
C ASP A 693 -75.84 39.97 -92.64
N VAL A 694 -76.80 39.34 -93.32
CA VAL A 694 -76.97 37.88 -93.36
C VAL A 694 -76.99 37.37 -94.80
N GLY A 695 -76.07 36.47 -95.17
CA GLY A 695 -76.01 35.82 -96.49
C GLY A 695 -74.67 36.03 -97.19
N PHE A 696 -74.69 36.48 -98.45
CA PHE A 696 -73.50 36.54 -99.31
C PHE A 696 -73.25 37.95 -99.84
N THR A 697 -72.05 38.50 -99.64
CA THR A 697 -71.57 39.77 -100.24
C THR A 697 -72.47 41.00 -99.98
N ASN A 698 -73.25 41.02 -98.90
CA ASN A 698 -74.03 42.20 -98.53
C ASN A 698 -73.10 43.30 -97.99
N SER A 699 -73.53 44.55 -98.13
CA SER A 699 -72.79 45.71 -97.64
C SER A 699 -73.73 46.78 -97.09
N GLY A 700 -73.34 47.48 -96.04
CA GLY A 700 -74.19 48.49 -95.41
C GLY A 700 -74.59 48.06 -94.01
N ASN A 701 -75.88 48.02 -93.65
CA ASN A 701 -76.31 47.71 -92.28
C ASN A 701 -77.66 46.95 -92.27
N GLY A 702 -77.69 45.69 -91.85
CA GLY A 702 -78.93 44.93 -91.57
C GLY A 702 -79.57 44.26 -92.80
N SER A 703 -78.80 44.00 -93.85
CA SER A 703 -79.29 43.45 -95.11
C SER A 703 -79.19 41.92 -95.17
N ALA A 704 -80.28 41.25 -95.59
CA ALA A 704 -80.38 39.79 -95.66
C ALA A 704 -80.50 39.29 -97.12
N GLY A 705 -79.59 38.44 -97.57
CA GLY A 705 -79.65 37.76 -98.87
C GLY A 705 -78.33 37.82 -99.64
N ILE A 706 -78.36 38.21 -100.91
CA ILE A 706 -77.20 38.17 -101.82
C ILE A 706 -76.93 39.54 -102.44
N SER A 707 -75.74 40.08 -102.20
CA SER A 707 -75.19 41.29 -102.85
C SER A 707 -76.05 42.55 -102.69
N ASN A 708 -76.79 42.69 -101.58
CA ASN A 708 -77.52 43.92 -101.29
C ASN A 708 -76.57 45.01 -100.79
N SER A 709 -76.88 46.29 -101.03
CA SER A 709 -76.12 47.43 -100.51
C SER A 709 -76.99 48.47 -99.81
N GLY A 710 -76.55 48.99 -98.66
CA GLY A 710 -77.30 49.95 -97.85
C GLY A 710 -77.99 49.31 -96.65
N THR A 711 -79.15 49.82 -96.24
CA THR A 711 -79.72 49.55 -94.91
C THR A 711 -80.98 48.69 -94.97
N ALA A 712 -81.08 47.65 -94.14
CA ALA A 712 -82.30 46.84 -93.96
C ALA A 712 -82.91 46.24 -95.26
N ASN A 713 -82.08 45.87 -96.24
CA ASN A 713 -82.56 45.33 -97.52
C ASN A 713 -82.64 43.80 -97.51
N ALA A 714 -83.70 43.20 -98.07
CA ALA A 714 -83.92 41.75 -98.05
C ALA A 714 -84.05 41.16 -99.47
N GLY A 715 -83.19 40.23 -99.88
CA GLY A 715 -83.28 39.52 -101.16
C GLY A 715 -81.98 39.61 -101.97
N VAL A 716 -82.05 39.98 -103.26
CA VAL A 716 -80.91 39.90 -104.17
C VAL A 716 -80.63 41.23 -104.87
N HIS A 717 -79.42 41.77 -104.74
CA HIS A 717 -78.96 42.98 -105.44
C HIS A 717 -79.78 44.25 -105.15
N ASN A 718 -80.51 44.33 -104.04
CA ASN A 718 -81.23 45.55 -103.68
C ASN A 718 -80.28 46.63 -103.14
N THR A 719 -80.53 47.88 -103.48
CA THR A 719 -79.72 49.04 -103.05
C THR A 719 -80.59 50.10 -102.37
N GLY A 720 -80.06 50.82 -101.39
CA GLY A 720 -80.81 51.87 -100.67
C GLY A 720 -81.29 51.41 -99.30
N THR A 721 -82.55 51.65 -98.93
CA THR A 721 -83.05 51.39 -97.55
C THR A 721 -84.34 50.56 -97.54
N GLY A 722 -84.48 49.58 -96.65
CA GLY A 722 -85.76 48.91 -96.33
C GLY A 722 -86.43 48.15 -97.48
N SER A 723 -85.70 47.84 -98.56
CA SER A 723 -86.28 47.29 -99.78
C SER A 723 -86.18 45.76 -99.84
N SER A 724 -87.21 45.08 -100.36
CA SER A 724 -87.32 43.63 -100.42
C SER A 724 -87.52 43.06 -101.84
N GLY A 725 -86.90 41.93 -102.15
CA GLY A 725 -87.02 41.23 -103.44
C GLY A 725 -85.75 41.29 -104.30
N ILE A 726 -85.81 41.69 -105.57
CA ILE A 726 -84.69 41.54 -106.52
C ILE A 726 -84.37 42.85 -107.28
N ARG A 727 -83.14 43.37 -107.16
CA ARG A 727 -82.63 44.53 -107.92
C ARG A 727 -83.42 45.83 -107.75
N ASN A 728 -84.03 46.04 -106.59
CA ASN A 728 -84.66 47.32 -106.29
C ASN A 728 -83.61 48.37 -105.90
N SER A 729 -83.89 49.64 -106.18
CA SER A 729 -83.12 50.81 -105.73
C SER A 729 -84.06 51.90 -105.20
N GLY A 730 -83.73 52.49 -104.05
CA GLY A 730 -84.57 53.48 -103.37
C GLY A 730 -84.88 53.09 -101.92
N THR A 731 -86.01 53.57 -101.40
CA THR A 731 -86.44 53.32 -100.01
C THR A 731 -87.78 52.58 -99.92
N ASN A 732 -87.87 51.59 -99.03
CA ASN A 732 -89.10 50.84 -98.68
C ASN A 732 -89.85 50.21 -99.88
N SER A 733 -89.13 49.69 -100.88
CA SER A 733 -89.72 49.11 -102.09
C SER A 733 -89.70 47.57 -102.09
N SER A 734 -90.80 46.92 -102.46
CA SER A 734 -90.97 45.46 -102.52
C SER A 734 -91.21 44.93 -103.94
N GLY A 735 -90.64 43.78 -104.28
CA GLY A 735 -90.81 43.13 -105.60
C GLY A 735 -89.52 43.14 -106.42
N GLY A 736 -89.48 43.68 -107.64
CA GLY A 736 -88.24 43.61 -108.41
C GLY A 736 -88.02 44.65 -109.51
N PHE A 737 -86.74 45.03 -109.68
CA PHE A 737 -86.20 46.04 -110.60
C PHE A 737 -86.68 47.49 -110.36
N ASN A 738 -87.35 47.76 -109.24
CA ASN A 738 -87.90 49.06 -108.88
C ASN A 738 -86.79 50.11 -108.74
N GLN A 739 -87.03 51.36 -109.14
CA GLN A 739 -86.01 52.44 -109.13
C GLN A 739 -86.49 53.71 -108.39
N GLY A 740 -87.28 53.54 -107.33
CA GLY A 740 -87.82 54.64 -106.54
C GLY A 740 -88.38 54.19 -105.20
N ASP A 741 -88.98 55.14 -104.48
CA ASP A 741 -89.43 54.96 -103.10
C ASP A 741 -90.87 54.40 -103.00
N GLY A 742 -91.11 53.50 -102.04
CA GLY A 742 -92.43 52.98 -101.68
C GLY A 742 -93.12 52.12 -102.74
N GLN A 743 -92.39 51.57 -103.69
CA GLN A 743 -92.94 50.83 -104.83
C GLN A 743 -93.16 49.35 -104.48
N SER A 744 -94.36 48.80 -104.73
CA SER A 744 -94.64 47.37 -104.58
C SER A 744 -95.05 46.75 -105.92
N GLY A 745 -94.21 45.89 -106.50
CA GLY A 745 -94.44 45.23 -107.79
C GLY A 745 -93.14 44.92 -108.55
N PHE A 746 -93.28 44.57 -109.83
CA PHE A 746 -92.16 44.46 -110.76
C PHE A 746 -92.21 45.63 -111.76
N PHE A 747 -91.36 46.63 -111.57
CA PHE A 747 -91.20 47.79 -112.46
C PHE A 747 -89.77 47.85 -112.97
N ARG A 748 -89.52 48.45 -114.14
CA ARG A 748 -88.23 48.38 -114.84
C ARG A 748 -87.59 49.74 -115.04
#